data_AF-A0A955EJ51-F1
#
_entry.id   AF-A0A955EJ51-F1
#
_cell.length_a   1.000
_cell.length_b   1.000
_cell.length_c   1.000
_cell.angle_alpha   90.00
_cell.angle_beta   90.00
_cell.angle_gamma   90.00
#
_symmetry.space_group_name_H-M   'P 1'
#
loop_
_entity.id
_entity.type
_entity.pdbx_description
1 polymer ?
#
loop_
_entity_poly.entity_id
_entity_poly.type
_entity_poly.pdbx_seq_one_letter_code
_entity_poly.pdbx_strand_id
1 'polypeptide(L)'
;EPAQGMTPNVDRLIQTIDLPGDDAFLPMEDRFIVTVEGYLLIDRAGDYEFRLTSDDGSLLSIDGETVIWNKGLHAPIAMTGRARIDAGLTPLRILMFENTGGAYLRLEWKVPGADAFEIVPAALLRTEKGVTRVVSPGVKKLDAEVAGFRPGDRIPLESVHPGWKLSTIHPDDFDPMVGCMELLPDGRLIIGMFEPKNNGVELTAPNGDLWALSNLDADDPNDIVVEKFAEGFYHPLGLKYVDGALYVAQRDEITKMTDRDGDGSFETRERFASGWTSDNYHHFTFGLIEHDGWLYGALSTAIYFDNTMAADHVRGTVVSMNGPNPPHRGTCFRVNLATRAIEYLCGGLRTPNGVGVGSDGEIFVTDNQGAWLPSSKLIHMVPGRFYGYRTDTRAISDRYPDGGAPSLFSSRPVTPPAVWLPQNEICNSPTQPLLIREGEFAGQMYLAELTMGGIRRVFLEQVLGEYQGAVFRFSQGFESGINRMIEGPDGSLYVGGTGAAGNWSWRGTRTGLQRIRPTTGSAFEYHSVLATPDGFEVRLTRPVDRAWLEDTANYRVVQWRYHPTPEYGGPKQDQARLVVTRAVASGDRRSVHLAIPGLREESVVYLRMDPVSDMGEKMWSTEAWYTLNRIPPRLESAPDEIRPLDRDDLRAFMEPRGDWVIAGAAGLSPQDSRALAWDVGRGVILNGPNGLTTDLVSVFDHGDVEAHIEFMVPDNATSGVWFMGRYEVQIRDSWGVRRPGPDDCGGIPPRAPLPEGANEPHFDGAPPRVNAARPAGEWQTYDVLFRAPRFDDLDNKIENAHFVRVVHNGMIIHENVELPAMTEGSLFEDEAPYGPLRIEGSTGAVAFRNIRLRPLPPR
;
A
#
# COMPACT_ATOMS: atom_id res chain seq x y z
N GLU A 1 -15.71 -25.63 -4.08
CA GLU A 1 -14.38 -25.40 -3.47
C GLU A 1 -14.40 -24.08 -2.71
N PRO A 2 -13.45 -23.82 -1.79
CA PRO A 2 -13.24 -22.47 -1.27
C PRO A 2 -12.92 -21.50 -2.42
N ALA A 3 -13.42 -20.27 -2.32
CA ALA A 3 -13.12 -19.23 -3.28
C ALA A 3 -11.62 -18.93 -3.34
N GLN A 4 -11.13 -18.55 -4.52
CA GLN A 4 -9.71 -18.24 -4.75
C GLN A 4 -9.16 -17.23 -3.74
N GLY A 5 -7.95 -17.50 -3.22
CA GLY A 5 -7.22 -16.61 -2.31
C GLY A 5 -7.62 -16.72 -0.84
N MET A 6 -8.53 -17.65 -0.50
CA MET A 6 -8.95 -17.89 0.88
C MET A 6 -7.92 -18.73 1.64
N THR A 7 -7.40 -18.17 2.73
CA THR A 7 -6.60 -18.90 3.73
C THR A 7 -7.54 -19.71 4.63
N PRO A 8 -7.22 -20.97 5.02
CA PRO A 8 -8.07 -21.77 5.90
C PRO A 8 -8.17 -21.18 7.32
N ASN A 9 -9.22 -21.57 8.05
CA ASN A 9 -9.35 -21.26 9.49
C ASN A 9 -8.42 -22.14 10.34
N VAL A 10 -8.18 -23.38 9.90
CA VAL A 10 -7.38 -24.40 10.58
C VAL A 10 -6.58 -25.14 9.52
N ASP A 11 -5.31 -25.41 9.80
CA ASP A 11 -4.42 -26.21 8.97
C ASP A 11 -3.66 -27.20 9.88
N ARG A 12 -3.60 -28.48 9.48
CA ARG A 12 -3.00 -29.56 10.26
C ARG A 12 -2.32 -30.59 9.36
N LEU A 13 -1.23 -31.16 9.88
CA LEU A 13 -0.63 -32.37 9.33
C LEU A 13 -1.31 -33.60 9.95
N ILE A 14 -1.81 -34.50 9.10
CA ILE A 14 -2.37 -35.79 9.52
C ILE A 14 -1.50 -36.94 8.98
N GLN A 15 -1.41 -38.03 9.76
CA GLN A 15 -0.63 -39.22 9.37
C GLN A 15 -1.44 -40.19 8.51
N THR A 16 -2.76 -40.22 8.73
CA THR A 16 -3.72 -41.08 8.02
C THR A 16 -4.98 -40.27 7.74
N ILE A 17 -5.66 -40.57 6.63
CA ILE A 17 -6.96 -39.98 6.31
C ILE A 17 -8.04 -40.89 6.91
N ASP A 18 -8.11 -40.88 8.24
CA ASP A 18 -9.11 -41.55 9.05
C ASP A 18 -9.46 -40.62 10.22
N LEU A 19 -10.52 -39.85 10.03
CA LEU A 19 -11.02 -38.83 10.95
C LEU A 19 -12.42 -39.27 11.42
N PRO A 20 -12.48 -40.12 12.46
CA PRO A 20 -13.74 -40.67 12.94
C PRO A 20 -14.41 -39.72 13.93
N GLY A 21 -15.47 -39.04 13.50
CA GLY A 21 -16.31 -38.21 14.37
C GLY A 21 -15.76 -36.81 14.64
N ASP A 22 -16.58 -36.00 15.31
CA ASP A 22 -16.43 -34.55 15.47
C ASP A 22 -15.12 -34.12 16.13
N ASP A 23 -14.62 -34.90 17.09
CA ASP A 23 -13.37 -34.62 17.80
C ASP A 23 -12.17 -34.53 16.84
N ALA A 24 -12.21 -35.25 15.72
CA ALA A 24 -11.16 -35.20 14.70
C ALA A 24 -11.16 -33.88 13.89
N PHE A 25 -12.27 -33.12 13.94
CA PHE A 25 -12.49 -31.88 13.18
C PHE A 25 -12.47 -30.62 14.06
N LEU A 26 -12.48 -30.75 15.38
CA LEU A 26 -12.35 -29.62 16.32
C LEU A 26 -11.24 -28.67 15.89
N PRO A 27 -11.37 -27.34 16.04
CA PRO A 27 -12.49 -26.64 16.66
C PRO A 27 -13.65 -26.39 15.68
N MET A 28 -13.69 -27.04 14.51
CA MET A 28 -14.86 -26.93 13.63
C MET A 28 -15.98 -27.80 14.18
N GLU A 29 -17.19 -27.25 14.22
CA GLU A 29 -18.40 -27.95 14.68
C GLU A 29 -19.31 -28.22 13.48
N ASP A 30 -19.95 -27.17 12.95
CA ASP A 30 -20.85 -27.23 11.80
C ASP A 30 -20.42 -26.25 10.69
N ARG A 31 -20.88 -26.49 9.47
CA ARG A 31 -20.72 -25.61 8.28
C ARG A 31 -19.26 -25.28 7.98
N PHE A 32 -18.48 -26.33 7.73
CA PHE A 32 -17.10 -26.19 7.34
C PHE A 32 -16.79 -26.98 6.08
N ILE A 33 -15.63 -26.67 5.50
CA ILE A 33 -15.06 -27.39 4.36
C ILE A 33 -13.68 -27.90 4.77
N VAL A 34 -13.32 -29.06 4.27
CA VAL A 34 -12.02 -29.69 4.44
C VAL A 34 -11.39 -29.88 3.08
N THR A 35 -10.14 -29.45 2.98
CA THR A 35 -9.26 -29.77 1.87
C THR A 35 -8.12 -30.63 2.42
N VAL A 36 -7.98 -31.86 1.93
CA VAL A 36 -6.82 -32.71 2.19
C VAL A 36 -5.97 -32.72 0.94
N GLU A 37 -4.71 -32.32 1.06
CA GLU A 37 -3.75 -32.27 -0.05
C GLU A 37 -2.45 -32.98 0.34
N GLY A 38 -1.91 -33.76 -0.60
CA GLY A 38 -0.67 -34.48 -0.43
C GLY A 38 -0.37 -35.36 -1.63
N TYR A 39 0.43 -36.39 -1.41
CA TYR A 39 0.81 -37.34 -2.46
C TYR A 39 0.76 -38.77 -1.94
N LEU A 40 0.45 -39.69 -2.84
CA LEU A 40 0.56 -41.13 -2.65
C LEU A 40 1.88 -41.59 -3.27
N LEU A 41 2.69 -42.31 -2.50
CA LEU A 41 3.83 -43.05 -3.02
C LEU A 41 3.35 -44.42 -3.52
N ILE A 42 3.42 -44.64 -4.83
CA ILE A 42 2.98 -45.84 -5.52
C ILE A 42 4.20 -46.66 -5.92
N ASP A 43 4.38 -47.82 -5.30
CA ASP A 43 5.53 -48.70 -5.57
C ASP A 43 5.37 -49.50 -6.88
N ARG A 44 4.12 -49.74 -7.30
CA ARG A 44 3.79 -50.54 -8.47
C ARG A 44 2.65 -49.92 -9.27
N ALA A 45 2.89 -49.70 -10.56
CA ALA A 45 1.85 -49.26 -11.47
C ALA A 45 0.70 -50.30 -11.58
N GLY A 46 -0.54 -49.83 -11.65
CA GLY A 46 -1.70 -50.71 -11.82
C GLY A 46 -3.05 -50.04 -11.56
N ASP A 47 -4.12 -50.84 -11.58
CA ASP A 47 -5.47 -50.40 -11.27
C ASP A 47 -5.71 -50.47 -9.76
N TYR A 48 -5.86 -49.29 -9.15
CA TYR A 48 -6.20 -49.14 -7.74
C TYR A 48 -7.69 -48.85 -7.61
N GLU A 49 -8.32 -49.44 -6.60
CA GLU A 49 -9.71 -49.14 -6.22
C GLU A 49 -9.70 -48.34 -4.92
N PHE A 50 -10.29 -47.16 -4.90
CA PHE A 50 -10.41 -46.31 -3.72
C PHE A 50 -11.80 -46.42 -3.13
N ARG A 51 -11.90 -46.24 -1.81
CA ARG A 51 -13.15 -46.05 -1.08
C ARG A 51 -13.03 -44.81 -0.20
N LEU A 52 -13.91 -43.84 -0.41
CA LEU A 52 -14.00 -42.64 0.38
C LEU A 52 -15.33 -42.66 1.14
N THR A 53 -15.26 -42.56 2.47
CA THR A 53 -16.44 -42.44 3.34
C THR A 53 -16.49 -41.03 3.90
N SER A 54 -17.61 -40.34 3.76
CA SER A 54 -17.79 -39.00 4.32
C SER A 54 -19.21 -38.72 4.81
N ASP A 55 -19.31 -37.79 5.75
CA ASP A 55 -20.51 -37.10 6.24
C ASP A 55 -20.13 -35.62 6.27
N ASP A 56 -20.71 -34.70 5.49
CA ASP A 56 -21.57 -34.83 4.30
C ASP A 56 -20.75 -35.12 3.01
N GLY A 57 -21.01 -34.42 1.90
CA GLY A 57 -20.49 -34.71 0.57
C GLY A 57 -18.97 -34.53 0.42
N SER A 58 -18.38 -35.30 -0.49
CA SER A 58 -16.94 -35.29 -0.76
C SER A 58 -16.56 -35.61 -2.20
N LEU A 59 -15.35 -35.20 -2.61
CA LEU A 59 -14.69 -35.52 -3.87
C LEU A 59 -13.31 -36.10 -3.54
N LEU A 60 -12.90 -37.14 -4.29
CA LEU A 60 -11.51 -37.61 -4.36
C LEU A 60 -10.96 -37.34 -5.76
N SER A 61 -9.81 -36.68 -5.84
CA SER A 61 -8.99 -36.61 -7.03
C SER A 61 -7.65 -37.32 -6.84
N ILE A 62 -7.23 -38.06 -7.87
CA ILE A 62 -5.92 -38.70 -7.97
C ILE A 62 -5.29 -38.22 -9.28
N ASP A 63 -4.09 -37.67 -9.20
CA ASP A 63 -3.39 -37.09 -10.37
C ASP A 63 -4.22 -36.02 -11.11
N GLY A 64 -4.96 -35.21 -10.34
CA GLY A 64 -5.87 -34.18 -10.88
C GLY A 64 -7.22 -34.70 -11.37
N GLU A 65 -7.34 -35.98 -11.67
CA GLU A 65 -8.57 -36.59 -12.19
C GLU A 65 -9.54 -36.96 -11.05
N THR A 66 -10.84 -36.69 -11.23
CA THR A 66 -11.86 -37.05 -10.23
C THR A 66 -12.15 -38.54 -10.25
N VAL A 67 -11.87 -39.23 -9.15
CA VAL A 67 -12.05 -40.69 -8.99
C VAL A 67 -13.33 -41.03 -8.24
N ILE A 68 -13.69 -40.24 -7.22
CA ILE A 68 -14.91 -40.41 -6.44
C ILE A 68 -15.61 -39.07 -6.32
N TRP A 69 -16.93 -39.09 -6.43
CA TRP A 69 -17.77 -37.92 -6.26
C TRP A 69 -19.05 -38.29 -5.48
N ASN A 70 -19.07 -37.93 -4.20
CA ASN A 70 -20.14 -38.20 -3.25
C ASN A 70 -20.96 -36.92 -2.99
N LYS A 71 -22.18 -36.83 -3.55
CA LYS A 71 -22.99 -35.59 -3.56
C LYS A 71 -23.92 -35.50 -2.36
N GLY A 72 -24.08 -34.26 -1.89
CA GLY A 72 -25.25 -33.83 -1.13
C GLY A 72 -25.08 -34.02 0.36
N LEU A 73 -26.21 -33.92 1.07
CA LEU A 73 -26.28 -34.07 2.52
C LEU A 73 -26.61 -35.52 2.85
N HIS A 74 -25.80 -36.15 3.69
CA HIS A 74 -25.95 -37.54 4.08
C HIS A 74 -25.08 -37.87 5.28
N ALA A 75 -25.58 -38.72 6.18
CA ALA A 75 -24.76 -39.43 7.17
C ALA A 75 -23.59 -40.19 6.49
N PRO A 76 -22.63 -40.78 7.25
CA PRO A 76 -21.42 -41.36 6.64
C PRO A 76 -21.74 -42.42 5.58
N ILE A 77 -21.48 -42.11 4.30
CA ILE A 77 -21.68 -43.01 3.15
C ILE A 77 -20.34 -43.27 2.49
N ALA A 78 -20.07 -44.55 2.20
CA ALA A 78 -18.90 -45.00 1.47
C ALA A 78 -19.17 -45.06 -0.05
N MET A 79 -18.34 -44.38 -0.83
CA MET A 79 -18.33 -44.45 -2.29
C MET A 79 -17.01 -45.05 -2.78
N THR A 80 -17.04 -45.75 -3.90
CA THR A 80 -15.84 -46.38 -4.49
C THR A 80 -15.56 -45.85 -5.89
N GLY A 81 -14.29 -45.74 -6.25
CA GLY A 81 -13.82 -45.34 -7.58
C GLY A 81 -12.55 -46.08 -7.95
N ARG A 82 -12.20 -46.11 -9.23
CA ARG A 82 -10.98 -46.78 -9.72
C ARG A 82 -10.13 -45.80 -10.49
N ALA A 83 -8.82 -45.89 -10.31
CA ALA A 83 -7.84 -45.13 -11.08
C ALA A 83 -6.67 -46.05 -11.45
N ARG A 84 -6.19 -45.91 -12.67
CA ARG A 84 -4.92 -46.50 -13.08
C ARG A 84 -3.82 -45.52 -12.74
N ILE A 85 -2.85 -45.95 -11.95
CA ILE A 85 -1.79 -45.09 -11.42
C ILE A 85 -0.44 -45.69 -11.79
N ASP A 86 0.48 -44.84 -12.23
CA ASP A 86 1.87 -45.22 -12.48
C ASP A 86 2.68 -45.28 -11.17
N ALA A 87 3.83 -45.97 -11.20
CA ALA A 87 4.73 -45.98 -10.05
C ALA A 87 5.39 -44.61 -9.88
N GLY A 88 5.49 -44.14 -8.63
CA GLY A 88 6.05 -42.84 -8.30
C GLY A 88 5.20 -42.07 -7.29
N LEU A 89 5.40 -40.75 -7.26
CA LEU A 89 4.70 -39.84 -6.37
C LEU A 89 3.49 -39.25 -7.09
N THR A 90 2.27 -39.60 -6.68
CA THR A 90 1.02 -39.20 -7.34
C THR A 90 0.25 -38.21 -6.48
N PRO A 91 -0.18 -37.05 -7.01
CA PRO A 91 -0.99 -36.09 -6.27
C PRO A 91 -2.31 -36.69 -5.78
N LEU A 92 -2.67 -36.38 -4.53
CA LEU A 92 -3.91 -36.76 -3.87
C LEU A 92 -4.60 -35.51 -3.36
N ARG A 93 -5.88 -35.32 -3.72
CA ARG A 93 -6.72 -34.24 -3.19
C ARG A 93 -8.09 -34.77 -2.78
N ILE A 94 -8.54 -34.39 -1.59
CA ILE A 94 -9.92 -34.62 -1.13
C ILE A 94 -10.54 -33.27 -0.80
N LEU A 95 -11.76 -33.07 -1.28
CA LEU A 95 -12.63 -32.01 -0.81
C LEU A 95 -13.79 -32.64 -0.07
N MET A 96 -14.12 -32.10 1.10
CA MET A 96 -15.28 -32.51 1.89
C MET A 96 -15.95 -31.27 2.46
N PHE A 97 -17.25 -31.31 2.64
CA PHE A 97 -17.96 -30.31 3.43
C PHE A 97 -18.81 -31.00 4.48
N GLU A 98 -18.97 -30.34 5.61
CA GLU A 98 -19.91 -30.71 6.66
C GLU A 98 -20.90 -29.56 6.85
N ASN A 99 -22.20 -29.86 6.80
CA ASN A 99 -23.21 -28.84 7.02
C ASN A 99 -23.66 -28.79 8.49
N THR A 100 -24.27 -29.84 8.99
CA THR A 100 -24.76 -29.90 10.37
C THR A 100 -24.82 -31.35 10.84
N GLY A 101 -24.41 -31.62 12.07
CA GLY A 101 -24.56 -32.95 12.66
C GLY A 101 -23.21 -33.53 13.05
N GLY A 102 -22.94 -34.76 12.60
CA GLY A 102 -21.66 -35.42 12.86
C GLY A 102 -20.73 -35.27 11.66
N ALA A 103 -19.43 -35.21 11.88
CA ALA A 103 -18.43 -35.17 10.81
C ALA A 103 -17.68 -36.50 10.70
N TYR A 104 -17.45 -36.96 9.47
CA TYR A 104 -16.67 -38.18 9.24
C TYR A 104 -15.88 -38.10 7.93
N LEU A 105 -14.63 -38.58 7.93
CA LEU A 105 -13.85 -38.72 6.71
C LEU A 105 -12.89 -39.92 6.81
N ARG A 106 -12.96 -40.85 5.85
CA ARG A 106 -12.01 -41.97 5.75
C ARG A 106 -11.67 -42.31 4.30
N LEU A 107 -10.37 -42.39 3.99
CA LEU A 107 -9.86 -42.91 2.73
C LEU A 107 -9.27 -44.32 2.90
N GLU A 108 -9.78 -45.22 2.09
CA GLU A 108 -9.32 -46.61 1.98
C GLU A 108 -9.00 -46.93 0.51
N TRP A 109 -8.22 -47.98 0.30
CA TRP A 109 -7.84 -48.43 -1.03
C TRP A 109 -7.71 -49.95 -1.12
N LYS A 110 -7.68 -50.46 -2.35
CA LYS A 110 -7.19 -51.78 -2.73
C LYS A 110 -6.06 -51.59 -3.71
N VAL A 111 -4.91 -52.14 -3.34
CA VAL A 111 -3.80 -52.31 -4.27
C VAL A 111 -4.13 -53.34 -5.35
N PRO A 112 -3.47 -53.31 -6.52
CA PRO A 112 -3.72 -54.26 -7.61
C PRO A 112 -3.66 -55.72 -7.13
N GLY A 113 -4.80 -56.41 -7.22
CA GLY A 113 -4.94 -57.83 -6.84
C GLY A 113 -5.34 -58.09 -5.38
N ALA A 114 -5.62 -57.06 -4.57
CA ALA A 114 -6.14 -57.24 -3.21
C ALA A 114 -7.66 -57.49 -3.20
N ASP A 115 -8.13 -58.32 -2.26
CA ASP A 115 -9.54 -58.68 -2.11
C ASP A 115 -10.33 -57.74 -1.18
N ALA A 116 -9.64 -57.04 -0.28
CA ALA A 116 -10.25 -56.20 0.76
C ALA A 116 -9.68 -54.78 0.74
N PHE A 117 -10.55 -53.80 1.04
CA PHE A 117 -10.13 -52.43 1.29
C PHE A 117 -9.39 -52.33 2.63
N GLU A 118 -8.32 -51.55 2.65
CA GLU A 118 -7.61 -51.14 3.85
C GLU A 118 -7.44 -49.62 3.88
N ILE A 119 -7.24 -49.06 5.07
CA ILE A 119 -6.89 -47.63 5.20
C ILE A 119 -5.56 -47.40 4.50
N VAL A 120 -5.47 -46.31 3.72
CA VAL A 120 -4.21 -45.95 3.06
C VAL A 120 -3.10 -45.78 4.11
N PRO A 121 -2.02 -46.59 4.05
CA PRO A 121 -0.97 -46.55 5.07
C PRO A 121 -0.28 -45.19 5.14
N ALA A 122 -0.02 -44.69 6.36
CA ALA A 122 0.74 -43.47 6.59
C ALA A 122 2.12 -43.48 5.88
N ALA A 123 2.74 -44.66 5.82
CA ALA A 123 4.02 -44.88 5.14
C ALA A 123 3.97 -44.63 3.63
N LEU A 124 2.80 -44.50 3.02
CA LEU A 124 2.62 -44.18 1.60
C LEU A 124 2.12 -42.74 1.37
N LEU A 125 1.69 -42.04 2.41
CA LEU A 125 1.30 -40.64 2.31
C LEU A 125 2.53 -39.74 2.42
N ARG A 126 2.62 -38.73 1.56
CA ARG A 126 3.69 -37.75 1.53
C ARG A 126 3.10 -36.35 1.46
N THR A 127 3.78 -35.41 2.09
CA THR A 127 3.60 -33.99 1.89
C THR A 127 4.98 -33.35 1.96
N GLU A 128 5.10 -32.12 1.50
CA GLU A 128 6.37 -31.41 1.55
C GLU A 128 6.83 -31.21 3.01
N LYS A 129 8.14 -31.35 3.23
CA LYS A 129 8.72 -31.22 4.57
C LYS A 129 8.78 -29.73 4.95
N GLY A 130 8.32 -29.40 6.17
CA GLY A 130 8.48 -28.05 6.73
C GLY A 130 7.53 -27.00 6.13
N VAL A 131 6.34 -27.37 5.68
CA VAL A 131 5.38 -26.41 5.10
C VAL A 131 4.97 -25.31 6.10
N THR A 132 5.00 -24.05 5.67
CA THR A 132 4.39 -22.92 6.39
C THR A 132 2.87 -23.02 6.28
N ARG A 133 2.20 -23.06 7.43
CA ARG A 133 0.75 -23.20 7.55
C ARG A 133 0.14 -21.92 8.08
N VAL A 134 -0.20 -21.00 7.19
CA VAL A 134 -0.86 -19.74 7.58
C VAL A 134 -2.35 -20.01 7.77
N VAL A 135 -2.94 -19.45 8.81
CA VAL A 135 -4.40 -19.47 9.03
C VAL A 135 -4.95 -18.05 9.07
N SER A 136 -6.25 -17.92 8.82
CA SER A 136 -6.97 -16.67 8.97
C SER A 136 -8.37 -16.97 9.48
N PRO A 137 -8.74 -16.57 10.71
CA PRO A 137 -10.09 -16.79 11.21
C PRO A 137 -11.16 -16.05 10.39
N GLY A 138 -12.35 -16.63 10.27
CA GLY A 138 -13.53 -15.96 9.70
C GLY A 138 -14.34 -16.84 8.76
N VAL A 139 -15.38 -16.25 8.18
CA VAL A 139 -16.24 -16.93 7.21
C VAL A 139 -15.49 -17.08 5.89
N LYS A 140 -15.50 -18.29 5.33
CA LYS A 140 -14.93 -18.60 4.01
C LYS A 140 -16.04 -18.56 2.97
N LYS A 141 -15.73 -17.97 1.82
CA LYS A 141 -16.63 -17.97 0.67
C LYS A 141 -16.33 -19.20 -0.19
N LEU A 142 -17.35 -19.72 -0.85
CA LEU A 142 -17.25 -20.76 -1.87
C LEU A 142 -17.26 -20.15 -3.27
N ASP A 143 -16.67 -20.84 -4.24
CA ASP A 143 -16.71 -20.41 -5.66
C ASP A 143 -18.14 -20.16 -6.15
N ALA A 144 -19.10 -20.97 -5.71
CA ALA A 144 -20.50 -20.82 -6.08
C ALA A 144 -21.13 -19.50 -5.57
N GLU A 145 -20.65 -18.95 -4.44
CA GLU A 145 -21.14 -17.69 -3.88
C GLU A 145 -20.60 -16.46 -4.60
N VAL A 146 -19.51 -16.63 -5.35
CA VAL A 146 -18.90 -15.59 -6.19
C VAL A 146 -19.13 -15.84 -7.68
N ALA A 147 -19.85 -16.90 -8.03
CA ALA A 147 -20.22 -17.21 -9.40
C ALA A 147 -21.05 -16.06 -10.00
N GLY A 148 -20.59 -15.55 -11.14
CA GLY A 148 -21.20 -14.41 -11.82
C GLY A 148 -20.63 -13.05 -11.45
N PHE A 149 -19.72 -12.96 -10.46
CA PHE A 149 -18.85 -11.79 -10.35
C PHE A 149 -17.78 -11.80 -11.43
N ARG A 150 -17.33 -10.60 -11.80
CA ARG A 150 -16.28 -10.40 -12.80
C ARG A 150 -14.94 -10.12 -12.11
N PRO A 151 -13.79 -10.45 -12.73
CA PRO A 151 -12.49 -10.04 -12.21
C PRO A 151 -12.46 -8.55 -11.84
N GLY A 152 -11.94 -8.24 -10.65
CA GLY A 152 -11.89 -6.89 -10.11
C GLY A 152 -13.16 -6.43 -9.36
N ASP A 153 -14.28 -7.15 -9.52
CA ASP A 153 -15.49 -6.95 -8.73
C ASP A 153 -15.69 -8.09 -7.73
N ARG A 154 -15.34 -7.88 -6.46
CA ARG A 154 -15.43 -8.87 -5.36
C ARG A 154 -14.57 -10.11 -5.49
N ILE A 155 -13.95 -10.32 -6.64
CA ILE A 155 -12.97 -11.37 -6.90
C ILE A 155 -11.68 -10.76 -7.45
N PRO A 156 -10.52 -11.46 -7.33
CA PRO A 156 -9.25 -11.00 -7.88
C PRO A 156 -9.33 -10.63 -9.37
N LEU A 157 -8.49 -9.69 -9.79
CA LEU A 157 -8.13 -9.47 -11.18
C LEU A 157 -7.36 -10.68 -11.72
N GLU A 158 -7.38 -10.85 -13.03
CA GLU A 158 -6.72 -11.98 -13.72
C GLU A 158 -5.61 -11.52 -14.68
N SER A 159 -5.47 -10.21 -14.90
CA SER A 159 -4.50 -9.63 -15.83
C SER A 159 -3.88 -8.34 -15.28
N VAL A 160 -2.81 -7.90 -15.94
CA VAL A 160 -2.16 -6.62 -15.63
C VAL A 160 -3.07 -5.47 -16.05
N HIS A 161 -2.99 -4.35 -15.34
CA HIS A 161 -3.78 -3.16 -15.62
C HIS A 161 -3.60 -2.74 -17.10
N PRO A 162 -4.68 -2.36 -17.84
CA PRO A 162 -4.64 -2.08 -19.28
C PRO A 162 -3.63 -1.01 -19.73
N GLY A 163 -3.22 -0.13 -18.81
CA GLY A 163 -2.13 0.83 -19.04
C GLY A 163 -0.73 0.21 -19.06
N TRP A 164 -0.60 -1.12 -18.99
CA TRP A 164 0.68 -1.82 -18.91
C TRP A 164 0.75 -3.01 -19.86
N LYS A 165 1.96 -3.28 -20.37
CA LYS A 165 2.30 -4.49 -21.12
C LYS A 165 3.25 -5.36 -20.29
N LEU A 166 2.85 -6.60 -20.02
CA LEU A 166 3.66 -7.60 -19.31
C LEU A 166 4.68 -8.27 -20.25
N SER A 167 5.86 -8.59 -19.75
CA SER A 167 6.87 -9.42 -20.42
C SER A 167 7.69 -10.19 -19.38
N THR A 168 7.98 -11.46 -19.63
CA THR A 168 8.96 -12.23 -18.85
C THR A 168 10.36 -11.75 -19.19
N ILE A 169 11.24 -11.67 -18.20
CA ILE A 169 12.61 -11.17 -18.36
C ILE A 169 13.65 -12.11 -17.72
N HIS A 170 13.41 -13.42 -17.87
CA HIS A 170 14.38 -14.46 -17.58
C HIS A 170 14.30 -15.56 -18.66
N PRO A 171 15.41 -16.27 -18.95
CA PRO A 171 15.41 -17.47 -19.77
C PRO A 171 14.61 -18.62 -19.15
N ASP A 172 14.21 -19.60 -19.97
CA ASP A 172 13.42 -20.76 -19.54
C ASP A 172 14.18 -21.70 -18.58
N ASP A 173 15.52 -21.69 -18.62
CA ASP A 173 16.39 -22.51 -17.77
C ASP A 173 16.88 -21.78 -16.50
N PHE A 174 16.35 -20.59 -16.24
CA PHE A 174 16.64 -19.78 -15.06
C PHE A 174 15.38 -19.57 -14.22
N ASP A 175 15.43 -20.06 -12.98
CA ASP A 175 14.30 -20.08 -12.04
C ASP A 175 14.52 -19.09 -10.86
N PRO A 176 14.33 -17.77 -11.06
CA PRO A 176 14.68 -16.78 -10.06
C PRO A 176 13.67 -16.74 -8.90
N MET A 177 14.11 -17.08 -7.70
CA MET A 177 13.39 -16.77 -6.45
C MET A 177 13.90 -15.44 -5.89
N VAL A 178 13.26 -14.32 -6.25
CA VAL A 178 13.85 -12.99 -6.04
C VAL A 178 13.64 -12.49 -4.60
N GLY A 179 14.73 -12.36 -3.85
CA GLY A 179 14.78 -11.79 -2.50
C GLY A 179 14.98 -10.27 -2.47
N CYS A 180 15.85 -9.77 -3.33
CA CYS A 180 16.16 -8.35 -3.51
C CYS A 180 16.52 -8.07 -4.98
N MET A 181 16.42 -6.81 -5.41
CA MET A 181 16.84 -6.39 -6.74
C MET A 181 17.25 -4.92 -6.77
N GLU A 182 18.15 -4.57 -7.69
CA GLU A 182 18.60 -3.20 -7.94
C GLU A 182 19.07 -3.08 -9.39
N LEU A 183 18.78 -1.94 -10.03
CA LEU A 183 19.27 -1.63 -11.37
C LEU A 183 20.56 -0.82 -11.25
N LEU A 184 21.65 -1.30 -11.84
CA LEU A 184 22.92 -0.57 -11.87
C LEU A 184 22.90 0.53 -12.95
N PRO A 185 23.72 1.58 -12.82
CA PRO A 185 23.84 2.63 -13.83
C PRO A 185 24.25 2.14 -15.22
N ASP A 186 24.89 0.97 -15.32
CA ASP A 186 25.30 0.33 -16.58
C ASP A 186 24.15 -0.44 -17.28
N GLY A 187 22.97 -0.47 -16.68
CA GLY A 187 21.77 -1.14 -17.21
C GLY A 187 21.62 -2.60 -16.80
N ARG A 188 22.56 -3.17 -16.04
CA ARG A 188 22.40 -4.54 -15.50
C ARG A 188 21.41 -4.53 -14.34
N LEU A 189 20.50 -5.50 -14.34
CA LEU A 189 19.63 -5.79 -13.21
C LEU A 189 20.33 -6.81 -12.31
N ILE A 190 20.64 -6.42 -11.08
CA ILE A 190 21.17 -7.35 -10.08
C ILE A 190 20.00 -7.87 -9.26
N ILE A 191 19.91 -9.18 -9.11
CA ILE A 191 18.96 -9.84 -8.23
C ILE A 191 19.69 -10.67 -7.18
N GLY A 192 19.16 -10.74 -5.96
CA GLY A 192 19.59 -11.71 -4.96
C GLY A 192 18.56 -12.82 -4.83
N MET A 193 19.02 -14.07 -4.86
CA MET A 193 18.15 -15.22 -4.69
C MET A 193 17.83 -15.47 -3.22
N PHE A 194 16.56 -15.78 -2.96
CA PHE A 194 16.05 -16.10 -1.63
C PHE A 194 15.25 -17.41 -1.70
N GLU A 195 15.81 -18.46 -1.09
CA GLU A 195 15.10 -19.71 -0.89
C GLU A 195 14.60 -19.78 0.57
N PRO A 196 13.28 -19.64 0.82
CA PRO A 196 12.69 -19.75 2.15
C PRO A 196 12.75 -21.21 2.65
N LYS A 197 13.86 -21.60 3.27
CA LYS A 197 14.01 -22.92 3.90
C LYS A 197 13.34 -22.94 5.28
N ASN A 198 12.14 -23.53 5.34
CA ASN A 198 11.32 -23.61 6.56
C ASN A 198 11.72 -24.73 7.55
N ASN A 199 12.93 -25.28 7.45
CA ASN A 199 13.29 -26.57 8.04
C ASN A 199 14.39 -26.49 9.13
N GLY A 200 14.33 -25.48 9.99
CA GLY A 200 15.30 -25.32 11.05
C GLY A 200 16.61 -24.71 10.56
N VAL A 201 17.42 -24.31 11.51
CA VAL A 201 18.33 -23.20 11.32
C VAL A 201 19.69 -23.69 10.82
N GLU A 202 19.83 -23.90 9.51
CA GLU A 202 21.17 -23.98 8.91
C GLU A 202 21.74 -22.55 8.83
N LEU A 203 22.24 -22.04 9.97
CA LEU A 203 22.83 -20.69 10.10
C LEU A 203 24.12 -20.53 9.32
N THR A 204 24.77 -21.63 9.00
CA THR A 204 26.19 -21.64 8.64
C THR A 204 26.45 -21.89 7.16
N ALA A 205 25.41 -22.16 6.37
CA ALA A 205 25.53 -22.36 4.93
C ALA A 205 24.88 -21.18 4.19
N PRO A 206 25.63 -20.49 3.30
CA PRO A 206 25.04 -19.51 2.41
C PRO A 206 23.95 -20.12 1.54
N ASN A 207 22.91 -19.35 1.26
CA ASN A 207 21.74 -19.80 0.51
C ASN A 207 21.08 -18.71 -0.34
N GLY A 208 21.83 -17.66 -0.65
CA GLY A 208 21.44 -16.66 -1.63
C GLY A 208 22.65 -16.17 -2.40
N ASP A 209 22.66 -16.45 -3.69
CA ASP A 209 23.63 -15.88 -4.63
C ASP A 209 23.01 -14.65 -5.30
N LEU A 210 23.86 -13.71 -5.70
CA LEU A 210 23.51 -12.57 -6.53
C LEU A 210 23.80 -12.90 -8.00
N TRP A 211 22.90 -12.48 -8.87
CA TRP A 211 22.96 -12.69 -10.31
C TRP A 211 22.77 -11.37 -11.04
N ALA A 212 23.51 -11.17 -12.12
CA ALA A 212 23.38 -10.03 -13.01
C ALA A 212 22.64 -10.47 -14.27
N LEU A 213 21.63 -9.70 -14.66
CA LEU A 213 20.90 -9.87 -15.91
C LEU A 213 21.15 -8.67 -16.81
N SER A 214 21.51 -8.95 -18.06
CA SER A 214 21.70 -7.94 -19.11
C SER A 214 20.93 -8.32 -20.38
N ASN A 215 20.88 -7.41 -21.35
CA ASN A 215 20.04 -7.55 -22.55
C ASN A 215 18.53 -7.71 -22.21
N LEU A 216 18.06 -7.00 -21.18
CA LEU A 216 16.69 -7.12 -20.67
C LEU A 216 15.61 -6.72 -21.69
N ASP A 217 15.97 -6.04 -22.77
CA ASP A 217 15.07 -5.61 -23.84
C ASP A 217 14.98 -6.61 -25.01
N ALA A 218 15.60 -7.79 -24.88
CA ALA A 218 15.46 -8.85 -25.87
C ALA A 218 13.99 -9.21 -26.16
N ASP A 219 13.70 -9.46 -27.43
CA ASP A 219 12.37 -9.92 -27.87
C ASP A 219 12.09 -11.36 -27.41
N ASP A 220 13.12 -12.22 -27.41
CA ASP A 220 13.09 -13.57 -26.84
C ASP A 220 13.74 -13.54 -25.44
N PRO A 221 13.03 -13.91 -24.36
CA PRO A 221 13.60 -13.99 -23.01
C PRO A 221 14.83 -14.90 -22.90
N ASN A 222 15.01 -15.86 -23.81
CA ASN A 222 16.19 -16.74 -23.83
C ASN A 222 17.46 -16.05 -24.34
N ASP A 223 17.36 -14.86 -24.94
CA ASP A 223 18.52 -14.03 -25.32
C ASP A 223 19.00 -13.13 -24.16
N ILE A 224 18.33 -13.16 -23.01
CA ILE A 224 18.76 -12.46 -21.79
C ILE A 224 20.00 -13.17 -21.24
N VAL A 225 21.05 -12.40 -21.00
CA VAL A 225 22.30 -12.92 -20.47
C VAL A 225 22.23 -12.90 -18.95
N VAL A 226 22.39 -14.08 -18.35
CA VAL A 226 22.37 -14.29 -16.90
C VAL A 226 23.75 -14.73 -16.43
N GLU A 227 24.36 -13.96 -15.53
CA GLU A 227 25.71 -14.22 -15.02
C GLU A 227 25.69 -14.24 -13.49
N LYS A 228 26.43 -15.18 -12.89
CA LYS A 228 26.63 -15.17 -11.44
C LYS A 228 27.46 -13.92 -11.09
N PHE A 229 26.88 -13.05 -10.29
CA PHE A 229 27.48 -11.78 -9.90
C PHE A 229 28.31 -11.93 -8.63
N ALA A 230 27.76 -12.58 -7.61
CA ALA A 230 28.45 -12.80 -6.35
C ALA A 230 27.79 -13.94 -5.55
N GLU A 231 28.56 -14.75 -4.84
CA GLU A 231 28.02 -15.89 -4.07
C GLU A 231 28.24 -15.77 -2.57
N GLY A 232 27.59 -16.61 -1.78
CA GLY A 232 27.90 -16.70 -0.35
C GLY A 232 27.15 -15.71 0.56
N PHE A 233 25.98 -15.23 0.15
CA PHE A 233 25.09 -14.44 1.02
C PHE A 233 24.06 -15.33 1.73
N TYR A 234 23.52 -14.81 2.82
CA TYR A 234 22.50 -15.47 3.63
C TYR A 234 21.18 -14.71 3.53
N HIS A 235 20.19 -15.28 2.83
CA HIS A 235 18.90 -14.61 2.58
C HIS A 235 19.03 -13.13 2.18
N PRO A 236 19.68 -12.80 1.04
CA PRO A 236 19.77 -11.43 0.57
C PRO A 236 18.36 -10.90 0.30
N LEU A 237 17.90 -10.01 1.17
CA LEU A 237 16.52 -9.51 1.20
C LEU A 237 16.47 -7.99 1.15
N GLY A 238 17.63 -7.35 0.97
CA GLY A 238 17.74 -5.98 0.52
C GLY A 238 18.98 -5.70 -0.30
N LEU A 239 18.83 -4.83 -1.28
CA LEU A 239 19.88 -4.45 -2.21
C LEU A 239 19.71 -2.98 -2.55
N LYS A 240 20.79 -2.20 -2.43
CA LYS A 240 20.78 -0.79 -2.80
C LYS A 240 22.12 -0.36 -3.37
N TYR A 241 22.10 0.29 -4.53
CA TYR A 241 23.28 0.95 -5.10
C TYR A 241 23.31 2.42 -4.68
N VAL A 242 24.43 2.87 -4.10
CA VAL A 242 24.66 4.26 -3.68
C VAL A 242 26.14 4.61 -3.91
N ASP A 243 26.39 5.69 -4.65
CA ASP A 243 27.72 6.29 -4.85
C ASP A 243 28.84 5.29 -5.20
N GLY A 244 28.62 4.45 -6.22
CA GLY A 244 29.64 3.48 -6.66
C GLY A 244 29.71 2.20 -5.82
N ALA A 245 28.85 2.05 -4.80
CA ALA A 245 28.85 0.88 -3.94
C ALA A 245 27.49 0.20 -3.89
N LEU A 246 27.51 -1.13 -3.74
CA LEU A 246 26.32 -1.95 -3.58
C LEU A 246 26.21 -2.40 -2.12
N TYR A 247 25.06 -2.18 -1.50
CA TYR A 247 24.76 -2.56 -0.11
C TYR A 247 23.76 -3.71 -0.11
N VAL A 248 24.15 -4.83 0.48
CA VAL A 248 23.35 -6.06 0.55
C VAL A 248 22.92 -6.28 2.00
N ALA A 249 21.62 -6.16 2.28
CA ALA A 249 21.06 -6.57 3.55
C ALA A 249 20.87 -8.09 3.57
N GLN A 250 21.56 -8.72 4.51
CA GLN A 250 21.44 -10.14 4.82
C GLN A 250 21.12 -10.33 6.29
N ARG A 251 20.98 -11.59 6.71
CA ARG A 251 20.46 -12.00 8.03
C ARG A 251 20.88 -11.14 9.23
N ASP A 252 22.16 -10.93 9.46
CA ASP A 252 22.70 -10.25 10.65
C ASP A 252 23.59 -9.03 10.34
N GLU A 253 23.70 -8.65 9.06
CA GLU A 253 24.54 -7.54 8.62
C GLU A 253 24.05 -6.90 7.32
N ILE A 254 24.60 -5.70 7.05
CA ILE A 254 24.65 -5.10 5.72
C ILE A 254 26.08 -5.24 5.22
N THR A 255 26.25 -5.89 4.08
CA THR A 255 27.54 -6.02 3.38
C THR A 255 27.64 -4.94 2.32
N LYS A 256 28.72 -4.16 2.33
CA LYS A 256 29.09 -3.23 1.27
C LYS A 256 30.03 -3.91 0.29
N MET A 257 29.75 -3.76 -1.00
CA MET A 257 30.59 -4.19 -2.10
C MET A 257 30.95 -2.98 -2.95
N THR A 258 32.20 -2.91 -3.39
CA THR A 258 32.70 -1.87 -4.32
C THR A 258 33.48 -2.52 -5.44
N ASP A 259 33.32 -1.96 -6.63
CA ASP A 259 34.10 -2.26 -7.83
C ASP A 259 35.35 -1.36 -7.85
N ARG A 260 36.54 -1.91 -7.59
CA ARG A 260 37.77 -1.09 -7.50
C ARG A 260 38.47 -0.92 -8.84
N ASP A 261 38.33 -1.86 -9.75
CA ASP A 261 38.99 -1.82 -11.06
C ASP A 261 38.07 -1.32 -12.19
N GLY A 262 36.79 -1.11 -11.89
CA GLY A 262 35.80 -0.55 -12.81
C GLY A 262 35.30 -1.55 -13.84
N ASP A 263 35.50 -2.85 -13.61
CA ASP A 263 35.08 -3.91 -14.51
C ASP A 263 33.61 -4.33 -14.33
N GLY A 264 32.94 -3.79 -13.31
CA GLY A 264 31.55 -4.05 -12.98
C GLY A 264 31.32 -5.31 -12.13
N SER A 265 32.35 -5.95 -11.57
CA SER A 265 32.23 -7.21 -10.82
C SER A 265 32.07 -7.05 -9.29
N PHE A 266 32.29 -5.85 -8.73
CA PHE A 266 32.11 -5.52 -7.30
C PHE A 266 32.79 -6.54 -6.36
N GLU A 267 34.09 -6.71 -6.54
CA GLU A 267 34.90 -7.79 -5.97
C GLU A 267 35.19 -7.67 -4.48
N THR A 268 34.96 -6.51 -3.87
CA THR A 268 35.21 -6.30 -2.43
C THR A 268 34.01 -6.63 -1.55
N ARG A 269 34.29 -7.01 -0.30
CA ARG A 269 33.26 -7.19 0.72
C ARG A 269 33.68 -6.59 2.04
N GLU A 270 32.83 -5.74 2.58
CA GLU A 270 33.00 -5.12 3.88
C GLU A 270 31.71 -5.27 4.68
N ARG A 271 31.80 -5.73 5.93
CA ARG A 271 30.69 -5.62 6.88
C ARG A 271 30.46 -4.15 7.22
N PHE A 272 29.46 -3.54 6.61
CA PHE A 272 29.16 -2.12 6.73
C PHE A 272 28.40 -1.80 8.02
N ALA A 273 27.38 -2.62 8.34
CA ALA A 273 26.60 -2.52 9.56
C ALA A 273 26.28 -3.91 10.09
N SER A 274 26.26 -4.06 11.41
CA SER A 274 25.89 -5.30 12.11
C SER A 274 25.50 -4.94 13.55
N GLY A 275 24.94 -5.89 14.29
CA GLY A 275 24.59 -5.67 15.71
C GLY A 275 23.23 -6.24 16.12
N TRP A 276 22.51 -6.86 15.20
CA TRP A 276 21.32 -7.64 15.49
C TRP A 276 21.59 -9.13 15.28
N THR A 277 21.00 -9.97 16.12
CA THR A 277 21.16 -11.43 16.03
C THR A 277 20.14 -12.00 15.04
N SER A 278 20.56 -12.95 14.20
CA SER A 278 19.68 -13.72 13.32
C SER A 278 19.91 -15.22 13.48
N ASP A 279 19.32 -15.78 14.53
CA ASP A 279 19.53 -17.17 14.95
C ASP A 279 18.29 -18.08 14.74
N ASN A 280 17.20 -17.57 14.19
CA ASN A 280 16.02 -18.32 13.74
C ASN A 280 15.87 -18.15 12.22
N TYR A 281 15.36 -19.15 11.49
CA TYR A 281 15.27 -19.09 10.03
C TYR A 281 14.45 -17.88 9.53
N HIS A 282 13.46 -17.47 10.32
CA HIS A 282 12.56 -16.36 10.02
C HIS A 282 13.10 -15.01 10.49
N HIS A 283 14.35 -14.97 11.00
CA HIS A 283 15.06 -13.74 11.34
C HIS A 283 15.66 -13.05 10.10
N PHE A 284 14.80 -12.53 9.24
CA PHE A 284 15.15 -11.75 8.05
C PHE A 284 15.54 -10.30 8.37
N THR A 285 16.33 -9.72 7.47
CA THR A 285 16.61 -8.28 7.39
C THR A 285 16.05 -7.79 6.07
N PHE A 286 14.95 -7.04 6.11
CA PHE A 286 14.30 -6.50 4.93
C PHE A 286 14.76 -5.08 4.65
N GLY A 287 14.68 -4.67 3.39
CA GLY A 287 15.20 -3.39 2.90
C GLY A 287 15.76 -3.56 1.49
N LEU A 288 16.74 -2.78 1.06
CA LEU A 288 17.15 -1.49 1.63
C LEU A 288 16.59 -0.40 0.73
N ILE A 289 16.23 0.73 1.34
CA ILE A 289 16.10 1.98 0.60
C ILE A 289 17.16 2.95 1.10
N GLU A 290 17.60 3.83 0.22
CA GLU A 290 18.41 4.99 0.60
C GLU A 290 17.50 6.21 0.57
N HIS A 291 17.61 7.03 1.62
CA HIS A 291 16.96 8.33 1.71
C HIS A 291 17.76 9.24 2.65
N ASP A 292 18.05 10.47 2.20
CA ASP A 292 18.74 11.51 2.95
C ASP A 292 20.07 11.08 3.60
N GLY A 293 20.86 10.25 2.92
CA GLY A 293 22.15 9.78 3.42
C GLY A 293 22.06 8.63 4.43
N TRP A 294 20.89 7.99 4.52
CA TRP A 294 20.64 6.85 5.40
C TRP A 294 20.12 5.65 4.61
N LEU A 295 20.57 4.46 5.00
CA LEU A 295 19.97 3.20 4.56
C LEU A 295 18.90 2.77 5.57
N TYR A 296 17.67 2.54 5.11
CA TYR A 296 16.57 2.08 5.96
C TYR A 296 16.27 0.59 5.72
N GLY A 297 15.91 -0.10 6.80
CA GLY A 297 15.51 -1.50 6.78
C GLY A 297 14.64 -1.88 7.98
N ALA A 298 14.21 -3.13 8.01
CA ALA A 298 13.39 -3.65 9.10
C ALA A 298 13.76 -5.10 9.45
N LEU A 299 13.66 -5.43 10.74
CA LEU A 299 14.02 -6.74 11.28
C LEU A 299 12.76 -7.54 11.61
N SER A 300 12.60 -8.70 10.97
CA SER A 300 11.50 -9.61 11.29
C SER A 300 11.73 -10.39 12.59
N THR A 301 10.68 -11.05 13.05
CA THR A 301 10.67 -11.84 14.28
C THR A 301 10.73 -13.34 14.00
N ALA A 302 11.07 -14.14 15.02
CA ALA A 302 11.10 -15.59 14.93
C ALA A 302 9.71 -16.18 14.63
N ILE A 303 9.72 -17.31 13.94
CA ILE A 303 8.57 -18.20 13.83
C ILE A 303 8.95 -19.55 14.44
N TYR A 304 8.06 -20.09 15.27
CA TYR A 304 8.22 -21.39 15.89
C TYR A 304 7.11 -22.37 15.50
N PHE A 305 7.52 -23.48 14.89
CA PHE A 305 6.79 -24.72 14.66
C PHE A 305 7.46 -25.88 15.41
N ASP A 306 6.83 -27.06 15.41
CA ASP A 306 7.33 -28.28 16.08
C ASP A 306 8.80 -28.60 15.78
N ASN A 307 9.23 -28.50 14.51
CA ASN A 307 10.62 -28.77 14.11
C ASN A 307 11.61 -27.72 14.67
N THR A 308 11.29 -26.43 14.59
CA THR A 308 12.11 -25.35 15.16
C THR A 308 12.09 -25.35 16.68
N MET A 309 10.96 -25.71 17.29
CA MET A 309 10.85 -25.87 18.73
C MET A 309 11.71 -27.02 19.22
N ALA A 310 11.73 -28.14 18.50
CA ALA A 310 12.61 -29.26 18.79
C ALA A 310 14.09 -28.87 18.62
N ALA A 311 14.43 -28.18 17.53
CA ALA A 311 15.81 -27.74 17.25
C ALA A 311 16.35 -26.78 18.31
N ASP A 312 15.51 -25.89 18.83
CA ASP A 312 15.89 -24.88 19.83
C ASP A 312 15.63 -25.35 21.28
N HIS A 313 15.11 -26.56 21.47
CA HIS A 313 14.69 -27.09 22.77
C HIS A 313 13.73 -26.15 23.52
N VAL A 314 12.73 -25.62 22.80
CA VAL A 314 11.73 -24.69 23.35
C VAL A 314 10.89 -25.39 24.41
N ARG A 315 10.71 -24.74 25.56
CA ARG A 315 9.90 -25.19 26.70
C ARG A 315 8.85 -24.12 27.03
N GLY A 316 7.66 -24.58 27.40
CA GLY A 316 6.50 -23.73 27.62
C GLY A 316 5.59 -23.62 26.38
N THR A 317 4.60 -22.74 26.44
CA THR A 317 3.59 -22.61 25.39
C THR A 317 3.96 -21.51 24.41
N VAL A 318 4.15 -21.89 23.14
CA VAL A 318 4.21 -20.97 22.00
C VAL A 318 2.79 -20.73 21.50
N VAL A 319 2.34 -19.48 21.49
CA VAL A 319 1.01 -19.09 20.98
C VAL A 319 1.19 -18.50 19.60
N SER A 320 0.44 -19.01 18.61
CA SER A 320 0.39 -18.42 17.26
C SER A 320 1.77 -18.21 16.63
N MET A 321 2.64 -19.21 16.80
CA MET A 321 4.02 -19.25 16.30
C MET A 321 4.97 -18.19 16.92
N ASN A 322 4.49 -17.41 17.89
CA ASN A 322 5.26 -16.37 18.56
C ASN A 322 6.09 -16.96 19.70
N GLY A 323 7.38 -17.14 19.47
CA GLY A 323 8.33 -17.64 20.46
C GLY A 323 9.43 -16.64 20.82
N PRO A 324 10.49 -17.07 21.52
CA PRO A 324 11.49 -16.16 22.03
C PRO A 324 12.33 -15.56 20.90
N ASN A 325 12.58 -14.25 21.02
CA ASN A 325 13.38 -13.43 20.10
C ASN A 325 14.57 -12.79 20.85
N PRO A 326 15.71 -12.55 20.19
CA PRO A 326 16.78 -11.71 20.73
C PRO A 326 16.37 -10.23 20.75
N PRO A 327 17.15 -9.35 21.41
CA PRO A 327 16.93 -7.91 21.33
C PRO A 327 16.85 -7.40 19.89
N HIS A 328 16.15 -6.27 19.70
CA HIS A 328 15.99 -5.56 18.42
C HIS A 328 15.12 -6.23 17.34
N ARG A 329 14.65 -7.48 17.49
CA ARG A 329 13.72 -8.04 16.49
C ARG A 329 12.37 -7.31 16.51
N GLY A 330 11.71 -7.24 15.35
CA GLY A 330 10.44 -6.54 15.20
C GLY A 330 10.56 -5.01 15.23
N THR A 331 11.67 -4.47 14.70
CA THR A 331 11.94 -3.02 14.65
C THR A 331 12.37 -2.55 13.27
N CYS A 332 12.02 -1.30 12.93
CA CYS A 332 12.65 -0.56 11.85
C CYS A 332 13.97 0.04 12.33
N PHE A 333 14.97 0.08 11.44
CA PHE A 333 16.25 0.69 11.70
C PHE A 333 16.73 1.54 10.53
N ARG A 334 17.68 2.42 10.78
CA ARG A 334 18.46 3.11 9.75
C ARG A 334 19.95 3.09 10.05
N VAL A 335 20.77 3.19 9.01
CA VAL A 335 22.23 3.25 9.09
C VAL A 335 22.74 4.47 8.34
N ASN A 336 23.51 5.32 9.01
CA ASN A 336 24.08 6.50 8.38
C ASN A 336 25.19 6.10 7.40
N LEU A 337 25.13 6.55 6.15
CA LEU A 337 26.11 6.18 5.14
C LEU A 337 27.54 6.68 5.44
N ALA A 338 27.66 7.84 6.10
CA ALA A 338 28.95 8.47 6.40
C ALA A 338 29.57 7.95 7.71
N THR A 339 28.77 7.89 8.78
CA THR A 339 29.27 7.56 10.14
C THR A 339 29.10 6.10 10.52
N ARG A 340 28.27 5.34 9.76
CA ARG A 340 27.87 3.96 10.07
C ARG A 340 27.08 3.81 11.37
N ALA A 341 26.59 4.90 11.96
CA ALA A 341 25.74 4.86 13.13
C ALA A 341 24.43 4.14 12.81
N ILE A 342 24.01 3.23 13.70
CA ILE A 342 22.75 2.49 13.59
C ILE A 342 21.75 3.07 14.58
N GLU A 343 20.54 3.35 14.10
CA GLU A 343 19.43 3.82 14.92
C GLU A 343 18.21 2.91 14.77
N TYR A 344 17.62 2.51 15.89
CA TYR A 344 16.34 1.80 15.92
C TYR A 344 15.23 2.84 16.11
N LEU A 345 14.31 2.93 15.14
CA LEU A 345 13.37 4.05 15.03
C LEU A 345 12.05 3.73 15.73
N CYS A 346 11.42 2.62 15.36
CA CYS A 346 10.13 2.19 15.88
C CYS A 346 10.03 0.66 15.88
N GLY A 347 9.01 0.09 16.52
CA GLY A 347 8.88 -1.36 16.60
C GLY A 347 7.47 -1.87 16.83
N GLY A 348 7.37 -3.16 17.17
CA GLY A 348 6.08 -3.84 17.22
C GLY A 348 5.66 -4.38 15.85
N LEU A 349 6.64 -4.91 15.11
CA LEU A 349 6.48 -5.51 13.79
C LEU A 349 6.69 -7.02 13.86
N ARG A 350 6.03 -7.77 12.97
CA ARG A 350 6.23 -9.22 12.86
C ARG A 350 7.13 -9.61 11.70
N THR A 351 6.68 -9.32 10.48
CA THR A 351 7.34 -9.65 9.22
C THR A 351 7.26 -8.44 8.28
N PRO A 352 8.14 -7.44 8.49
CA PRO A 352 8.05 -6.19 7.77
C PRO A 352 8.72 -6.24 6.38
N ASN A 353 8.15 -6.98 5.43
CA ASN A 353 8.79 -7.35 4.14
C ASN A 353 8.78 -6.24 3.06
N GLY A 354 8.72 -4.98 3.45
CA GLY A 354 8.79 -3.88 2.48
C GLY A 354 9.02 -2.55 3.17
N VAL A 355 9.91 -1.74 2.60
CA VAL A 355 10.24 -0.39 3.08
C VAL A 355 10.30 0.52 1.86
N GLY A 356 9.60 1.65 1.84
CA GLY A 356 9.55 2.55 0.69
C GLY A 356 9.32 4.00 1.10
N VAL A 357 9.69 4.93 0.23
CA VAL A 357 9.52 6.37 0.43
C VAL A 357 8.19 6.81 -0.18
N GLY A 358 7.42 7.62 0.55
CA GLY A 358 6.20 8.28 0.08
C GLY A 358 6.48 9.51 -0.78
N SER A 359 5.43 10.19 -1.21
CA SER A 359 5.53 11.40 -2.06
C SER A 359 6.01 12.65 -1.32
N ASP A 360 5.97 12.62 0.00
CA ASP A 360 6.37 13.68 0.94
C ASP A 360 7.71 13.37 1.63
N GLY A 361 8.44 12.34 1.18
CA GLY A 361 9.70 11.90 1.79
C GLY A 361 9.52 10.98 3.00
N GLU A 362 8.30 10.83 3.52
CA GLU A 362 8.05 9.96 4.67
C GLU A 362 8.26 8.48 4.34
N ILE A 363 8.76 7.72 5.30
CA ILE A 363 9.06 6.29 5.09
C ILE A 363 7.87 5.43 5.49
N PHE A 364 7.49 4.48 4.64
CA PHE A 364 6.43 3.52 4.86
C PHE A 364 6.96 2.09 4.89
N VAL A 365 6.33 1.27 5.74
CA VAL A 365 6.68 -0.14 5.92
C VAL A 365 5.43 -0.99 5.81
N THR A 366 5.53 -2.13 5.15
CA THR A 366 4.46 -3.14 5.18
C THR A 366 4.75 -4.17 6.24
N ASP A 367 3.73 -4.62 6.96
CA ASP A 367 3.87 -5.67 7.97
C ASP A 367 2.75 -6.71 7.81
N ASN A 368 3.12 -7.98 8.00
CA ASN A 368 2.23 -9.11 7.77
C ASN A 368 1.46 -9.45 9.06
N GLN A 369 0.20 -9.89 8.92
CA GLN A 369 -0.63 -10.36 10.04
C GLN A 369 0.04 -11.43 10.90
N GLY A 370 -0.43 -11.67 12.12
CA GLY A 370 0.02 -12.74 12.99
C GLY A 370 -0.44 -12.54 14.43
N ALA A 371 0.28 -13.09 15.41
CA ALA A 371 -0.02 -12.85 16.82
C ALA A 371 -0.04 -11.34 17.12
N TRP A 372 -1.09 -10.83 17.76
CA TRP A 372 -1.29 -9.40 18.05
C TRP A 372 -1.40 -8.48 16.81
N LEU A 373 -1.41 -9.04 15.60
CA LEU A 373 -1.55 -8.33 14.35
C LEU A 373 -2.76 -8.89 13.59
N PRO A 374 -3.96 -8.31 13.81
CA PRO A 374 -5.21 -8.92 13.36
C PRO A 374 -5.34 -9.00 11.82
N SER A 375 -4.67 -8.10 11.10
CA SER A 375 -4.57 -8.10 9.65
C SER A 375 -3.20 -7.53 9.24
N SER A 376 -2.81 -7.75 7.98
CA SER A 376 -1.66 -7.09 7.39
C SER A 376 -1.90 -5.58 7.27
N LYS A 377 -0.84 -4.77 7.16
CA LYS A 377 -0.94 -3.30 7.20
C LYS A 377 0.22 -2.59 6.50
N LEU A 378 -0.04 -1.36 6.06
CA LEU A 378 0.95 -0.35 5.70
C LEU A 378 1.07 0.63 6.88
N ILE A 379 2.27 0.88 7.36
CA ILE A 379 2.56 1.80 8.46
C ILE A 379 3.40 2.96 7.97
N HIS A 380 3.14 4.15 8.49
CA HIS A 380 4.07 5.28 8.44
C HIS A 380 5.13 5.07 9.53
N MET A 381 6.42 5.07 9.19
CA MET A 381 7.54 4.80 10.10
C MET A 381 7.87 6.05 10.93
N VAL A 382 7.32 6.13 12.15
CA VAL A 382 7.56 7.29 13.03
C VAL A 382 8.45 6.89 14.21
N PRO A 383 9.59 7.58 14.44
CA PRO A 383 10.45 7.32 15.58
C PRO A 383 9.69 7.33 16.93
N GLY A 384 9.98 6.36 17.78
CA GLY A 384 9.37 6.22 19.11
C GLY A 384 7.99 5.55 19.14
N ARG A 385 7.37 5.22 17.98
CA ARG A 385 6.06 4.56 17.94
C ARG A 385 6.13 3.02 18.04
N PHE A 386 5.03 2.43 18.48
CA PHE A 386 4.86 0.98 18.62
C PHE A 386 3.62 0.48 17.86
N TYR A 387 3.79 -0.51 16.99
CA TYR A 387 2.75 -1.00 16.08
C TYR A 387 2.10 -2.31 16.52
N GLY A 388 2.29 -2.75 17.78
CA GLY A 388 1.43 -3.75 18.40
C GLY A 388 1.98 -5.19 18.50
N TYR A 389 2.89 -5.63 17.62
CA TYR A 389 3.46 -6.98 17.74
C TYR A 389 4.33 -7.11 18.99
N ARG A 390 4.13 -8.19 19.76
CA ARG A 390 4.81 -8.41 21.04
C ARG A 390 5.82 -9.54 20.95
N THR A 391 7.07 -9.27 21.33
CA THR A 391 8.18 -10.25 21.35
C THR A 391 8.56 -10.73 22.76
N ASP A 392 7.93 -10.17 23.81
CA ASP A 392 8.11 -10.53 25.21
C ASP A 392 7.40 -11.85 25.57
N THR A 393 7.82 -12.94 24.93
CA THR A 393 7.21 -14.26 25.12
C THR A 393 7.80 -14.97 26.34
N ARG A 394 6.96 -15.78 27.01
CA ARG A 394 7.37 -16.60 28.18
C ARG A 394 7.93 -17.97 27.80
N ALA A 395 7.87 -18.33 26.52
CA ALA A 395 8.48 -19.57 26.03
C ALA A 395 9.99 -19.43 26.11
N ILE A 396 10.64 -20.38 26.79
CA ILE A 396 12.09 -20.37 27.02
C ILE A 396 12.77 -21.37 26.09
N SER A 397 14.05 -21.17 25.82
CA SER A 397 14.89 -22.10 25.07
C SER A 397 16.29 -22.13 25.64
N ASP A 398 17.17 -23.00 25.15
CA ASP A 398 18.58 -23.00 25.59
C ASP A 398 19.29 -21.68 25.29
N ARG A 399 18.84 -20.98 24.23
CA ARG A 399 19.36 -19.66 23.83
C ARG A 399 18.71 -18.51 24.60
N TYR A 400 17.46 -18.71 25.03
CA TYR A 400 16.63 -17.70 25.68
C TYR A 400 16.07 -18.26 27.00
N PRO A 401 16.92 -18.43 28.04
CA PRO A 401 16.49 -19.05 29.30
C PRO A 401 15.45 -18.22 30.06
N ASP A 402 15.39 -16.91 29.80
CA ASP A 402 14.46 -15.97 30.44
C ASP A 402 13.27 -15.59 29.53
N GLY A 403 13.16 -16.22 28.36
CA GLY A 403 12.15 -15.90 27.35
C GLY A 403 12.62 -14.86 26.31
N GLY A 404 11.69 -14.44 25.46
CA GLY A 404 11.98 -13.48 24.39
C GLY A 404 12.21 -12.06 24.91
N ALA A 405 13.17 -11.35 24.31
CA ALA A 405 13.41 -9.96 24.61
C ALA A 405 12.20 -9.09 24.21
N PRO A 406 11.73 -8.18 25.07
CA PRO A 406 10.69 -7.23 24.70
C PRO A 406 11.15 -6.31 23.57
N SER A 407 10.22 -5.90 22.71
CA SER A 407 10.48 -4.82 21.77
C SER A 407 10.90 -3.57 22.53
N LEU A 408 11.89 -2.84 22.00
CA LEU A 408 12.37 -1.56 22.54
C LEU A 408 11.26 -0.53 22.74
N PHE A 409 10.14 -0.69 22.03
CA PHE A 409 9.03 0.25 21.99
C PHE A 409 7.76 -0.28 22.67
N SER A 410 7.79 -1.49 23.24
CA SER A 410 6.59 -2.14 23.81
C SER A 410 5.96 -1.42 25.01
N SER A 411 6.66 -0.45 25.61
CA SER A 411 6.11 0.44 26.65
C SER A 411 5.30 1.61 26.09
N ARG A 412 5.26 1.79 24.77
CA ARG A 412 4.55 2.89 24.09
C ARG A 412 3.13 2.45 23.73
N PRO A 413 2.17 3.39 23.62
CA PRO A 413 0.83 3.07 23.13
C PRO A 413 0.87 2.46 21.73
N VAL A 414 -0.07 1.58 21.45
CA VAL A 414 -0.24 1.03 20.09
C VAL A 414 -0.66 2.15 19.14
N THR A 415 0.08 2.26 18.05
CA THR A 415 -0.16 3.23 16.97
C THR A 415 -0.99 2.57 15.87
N PRO A 416 -2.06 3.24 15.38
CA PRO A 416 -2.80 2.74 14.23
C PRO A 416 -1.93 2.72 12.96
N PRO A 417 -2.16 1.80 12.01
CA PRO A 417 -1.51 1.86 10.71
C PRO A 417 -2.05 2.99 9.85
N ALA A 418 -1.29 3.38 8.82
CA ALA A 418 -1.80 4.26 7.77
C ALA A 418 -2.93 3.56 7.00
N VAL A 419 -2.72 2.29 6.61
CA VAL A 419 -3.73 1.50 5.92
C VAL A 419 -3.73 0.07 6.42
N TRP A 420 -4.88 -0.41 6.92
CA TRP A 420 -5.14 -1.83 7.09
C TRP A 420 -5.32 -2.50 5.74
N LEU A 421 -4.80 -3.73 5.62
CA LEU A 421 -4.86 -4.55 4.43
C LEU A 421 -5.66 -5.83 4.78
N PRO A 422 -6.99 -5.83 4.58
CA PRO A 422 -7.85 -6.94 4.97
C PRO A 422 -7.47 -8.29 4.34
N GLN A 423 -7.17 -9.25 5.22
CA GLN A 423 -6.82 -10.62 4.86
C GLN A 423 -7.94 -11.32 4.07
N ASN A 424 -7.58 -12.10 3.06
CA ASN A 424 -8.42 -12.84 2.11
C ASN A 424 -9.37 -11.97 1.26
N GLU A 425 -9.22 -10.65 1.33
CA GLU A 425 -10.04 -9.71 0.55
C GLU A 425 -9.18 -8.93 -0.43
N ILE A 426 -8.10 -8.31 0.07
CA ILE A 426 -7.23 -7.48 -0.75
C ILE A 426 -5.76 -7.92 -0.70
N CYS A 427 -5.25 -8.34 0.45
CA CYS A 427 -3.82 -8.58 0.60
C CYS A 427 -3.53 -9.49 1.81
N ASN A 428 -2.67 -10.49 1.62
CA ASN A 428 -2.35 -11.49 2.63
C ASN A 428 -0.91 -11.36 3.14
N SER A 429 0.02 -11.11 2.23
CA SER A 429 1.46 -11.01 2.50
C SER A 429 2.02 -9.81 1.73
N PRO A 430 1.77 -8.57 2.19
CA PRO A 430 2.29 -7.38 1.53
C PRO A 430 3.83 -7.36 1.59
N THR A 431 4.43 -6.83 0.53
CA THR A 431 5.88 -6.70 0.39
C THR A 431 6.23 -5.25 0.05
N GLN A 432 7.04 -5.00 -0.98
CA GLN A 432 7.59 -3.67 -1.28
C GLN A 432 6.50 -2.62 -1.58
N PRO A 433 6.41 -1.53 -0.80
CA PRO A 433 5.71 -0.31 -1.20
C PRO A 433 6.61 0.51 -2.15
N LEU A 434 6.05 1.12 -3.18
CA LEU A 434 6.78 1.89 -4.19
C LEU A 434 5.98 3.12 -4.60
N LEU A 435 6.58 4.32 -4.50
CA LEU A 435 5.96 5.57 -4.95
C LEU A 435 5.64 5.51 -6.45
N ILE A 436 4.44 5.95 -6.81
CA ILE A 436 4.06 6.25 -8.19
C ILE A 436 4.49 7.68 -8.49
N ARG A 437 5.52 7.85 -9.33
CA ARG A 437 6.10 9.17 -9.63
C ARG A 437 5.38 9.91 -10.75
N GLU A 438 4.91 9.17 -11.75
CA GLU A 438 4.33 9.73 -12.97
C GLU A 438 2.98 9.07 -13.32
N GLY A 439 2.21 9.72 -14.19
CA GLY A 439 0.93 9.23 -14.69
C GLY A 439 -0.28 9.61 -13.83
N GLU A 440 -1.44 9.06 -14.18
CA GLU A 440 -2.76 9.38 -13.59
C GLU A 440 -2.79 9.25 -12.05
N PHE A 441 -1.96 8.38 -11.48
CA PHE A 441 -1.92 8.09 -10.04
C PHE A 441 -0.64 8.57 -9.35
N ALA A 442 0.08 9.52 -9.95
CA ALA A 442 1.26 10.11 -9.32
C ALA A 442 0.96 10.55 -7.87
N GLY A 443 1.95 10.42 -6.99
CA GLY A 443 1.84 10.75 -5.57
C GLY A 443 1.25 9.64 -4.68
N GLN A 444 0.64 8.62 -5.27
CA GLN A 444 0.16 7.41 -4.59
C GLN A 444 1.24 6.33 -4.50
N MET A 445 0.94 5.16 -3.95
CA MET A 445 1.89 4.05 -3.85
C MET A 445 1.38 2.76 -4.50
N TYR A 446 2.27 2.04 -5.17
CA TYR A 446 2.12 0.61 -5.41
C TYR A 446 2.45 -0.18 -4.16
N LEU A 447 1.80 -1.34 -4.03
CA LEU A 447 2.08 -2.31 -2.99
C LEU A 447 2.12 -3.71 -3.60
N ALA A 448 3.29 -4.35 -3.57
CA ALA A 448 3.42 -5.73 -3.99
C ALA A 448 2.78 -6.71 -3.01
N GLU A 449 2.34 -7.85 -3.52
CA GLU A 449 1.67 -8.88 -2.74
C GLU A 449 2.11 -10.29 -3.19
N LEU A 450 2.54 -11.09 -2.21
CA LEU A 450 3.14 -12.40 -2.45
C LEU A 450 2.11 -13.54 -2.54
N THR A 451 1.11 -13.60 -1.65
CA THR A 451 0.25 -14.78 -1.51
C THR A 451 -0.98 -14.75 -2.44
N MET A 452 -1.67 -13.63 -2.50
CA MET A 452 -2.74 -13.33 -3.48
C MET A 452 -2.22 -12.80 -4.83
N GLY A 453 -0.90 -12.59 -4.97
CA GLY A 453 -0.25 -12.14 -6.20
C GLY A 453 -0.59 -10.72 -6.63
N GLY A 454 0.31 -10.17 -7.46
CA GLY A 454 0.13 -8.90 -8.13
C GLY A 454 0.34 -7.67 -7.25
N ILE A 455 -0.14 -6.53 -7.76
CA ILE A 455 0.13 -5.18 -7.27
C ILE A 455 -1.19 -4.56 -6.82
N ARG A 456 -1.16 -3.90 -5.67
CA ARG A 456 -2.24 -3.01 -5.18
C ARG A 456 -1.82 -1.57 -5.34
N ARG A 457 -2.80 -0.67 -5.34
CA ARG A 457 -2.57 0.78 -5.30
C ARG A 457 -3.12 1.33 -3.99
N VAL A 458 -2.37 2.24 -3.38
CA VAL A 458 -2.73 2.88 -2.11
C VAL A 458 -2.76 4.38 -2.31
N PHE A 459 -3.93 4.97 -2.09
CA PHE A 459 -4.10 6.40 -1.92
C PHE A 459 -3.93 6.73 -0.43
N LEU A 460 -3.14 7.76 -0.11
CA LEU A 460 -2.89 8.24 1.25
C LEU A 460 -3.28 9.71 1.36
N GLU A 461 -3.78 10.07 2.54
CA GLU A 461 -3.97 11.43 3.02
C GLU A 461 -3.57 11.51 4.49
N GLN A 462 -3.33 12.73 4.99
CA GLN A 462 -3.16 13.03 6.40
C GLN A 462 -4.37 13.78 6.93
N VAL A 463 -4.95 13.27 8.01
CA VAL A 463 -6.05 13.95 8.73
C VAL A 463 -5.61 14.16 10.16
N LEU A 464 -5.50 15.43 10.56
CA LEU A 464 -5.04 15.82 11.90
C LEU A 464 -3.67 15.22 12.27
N GLY A 465 -2.75 15.16 11.31
CA GLY A 465 -1.39 14.64 11.48
C GLY A 465 -1.27 13.11 11.50
N GLU A 466 -2.36 12.37 11.27
CA GLU A 466 -2.32 10.92 11.14
C GLU A 466 -2.57 10.50 9.69
N TYR A 467 -1.70 9.64 9.16
CA TYR A 467 -1.93 9.04 7.85
C TYR A 467 -3.13 8.09 7.89
N GLN A 468 -3.90 8.15 6.82
CA GLN A 468 -5.02 7.28 6.50
C GLN A 468 -5.16 7.16 4.98
N GLY A 469 -6.03 6.27 4.52
CA GLY A 469 -6.24 6.15 3.08
C GLY A 469 -6.91 4.87 2.63
N ALA A 470 -6.99 4.69 1.31
CA ALA A 470 -7.65 3.56 0.68
C ALA A 470 -6.70 2.70 -0.13
N VAL A 471 -6.88 1.38 -0.02
CA VAL A 471 -6.24 0.40 -0.91
C VAL A 471 -7.22 -0.10 -1.97
N PHE A 472 -6.72 -0.26 -3.20
CA PHE A 472 -7.43 -0.73 -4.38
C PHE A 472 -6.69 -1.90 -5.03
N ARG A 473 -7.41 -2.76 -5.77
CA ARG A 473 -6.76 -3.67 -6.71
C ARG A 473 -6.21 -2.89 -7.90
N PHE A 474 -5.07 -3.32 -8.44
CA PHE A 474 -4.45 -2.64 -9.56
C PHE A 474 -4.06 -3.59 -10.70
N SER A 475 -3.05 -4.45 -10.50
CA SER A 475 -2.56 -5.38 -11.53
C SER A 475 -2.40 -6.78 -10.97
N GLN A 476 -2.82 -7.81 -11.70
CA GLN A 476 -2.55 -9.22 -11.38
C GLN A 476 -2.15 -9.98 -12.66
N GLY A 477 -2.20 -11.32 -12.65
CA GLY A 477 -1.82 -12.13 -13.82
C GLY A 477 -0.31 -12.36 -13.99
N PHE A 478 0.49 -12.02 -12.98
CA PHE A 478 1.91 -12.35 -12.93
C PHE A 478 2.11 -13.84 -12.71
N GLU A 479 3.28 -14.33 -13.14
CA GLU A 479 3.66 -15.74 -13.02
C GLU A 479 3.85 -16.17 -11.56
N SER A 480 4.25 -15.25 -10.67
CA SER A 480 4.43 -15.55 -9.25
C SER A 480 4.06 -14.40 -8.31
N GLY A 481 4.07 -14.71 -7.01
CA GLY A 481 3.83 -13.78 -5.92
C GLY A 481 4.94 -12.74 -5.87
N ILE A 482 4.60 -11.46 -5.75
CA ILE A 482 5.58 -10.39 -5.90
C ILE A 482 6.25 -10.10 -4.56
N ASN A 483 7.58 -10.26 -4.51
CA ASN A 483 8.38 -9.92 -3.34
C ASN A 483 9.03 -8.53 -3.45
N ARG A 484 9.52 -8.18 -4.65
CA ARG A 484 10.25 -6.93 -4.88
C ARG A 484 9.79 -6.26 -6.17
N MET A 485 9.76 -4.95 -6.14
CA MET A 485 9.51 -4.10 -7.30
C MET A 485 10.50 -2.95 -7.30
N ILE A 486 11.04 -2.63 -8.47
CA ILE A 486 11.81 -1.41 -8.70
C ILE A 486 11.34 -0.73 -9.99
N GLU A 487 11.49 0.57 -10.05
CA GLU A 487 11.19 1.37 -11.24
C GLU A 487 12.46 1.54 -12.09
N GLY A 488 12.34 1.28 -13.39
CA GLY A 488 13.38 1.52 -14.38
C GLY A 488 13.36 2.95 -14.92
N PRO A 489 14.42 3.36 -15.64
CA PRO A 489 14.55 4.72 -16.19
C PRO A 489 13.51 5.07 -17.25
N ASP A 490 12.85 4.06 -17.85
CA ASP A 490 11.80 4.20 -18.86
C ASP A 490 10.37 4.18 -18.23
N GLY A 491 10.26 4.20 -16.91
CA GLY A 491 9.00 4.07 -16.17
C GLY A 491 8.47 2.63 -16.09
N SER A 492 9.22 1.65 -16.60
CA SER A 492 8.88 0.23 -16.43
C SER A 492 9.01 -0.19 -14.97
N LEU A 493 8.15 -1.10 -14.52
CA LEU A 493 8.31 -1.77 -13.24
C LEU A 493 8.88 -3.16 -13.46
N TYR A 494 10.02 -3.43 -12.84
CA TYR A 494 10.63 -4.75 -12.73
C TYR A 494 10.04 -5.43 -11.50
N VAL A 495 9.64 -6.69 -11.66
CA VAL A 495 8.81 -7.43 -10.70
C VAL A 495 9.48 -8.77 -10.41
N GLY A 496 9.96 -8.93 -9.17
CA GLY A 496 10.60 -10.15 -8.71
C GLY A 496 9.63 -11.03 -7.94
N GLY A 497 9.47 -12.25 -8.42
CA GLY A 497 8.62 -13.29 -7.88
C GLY A 497 9.30 -14.14 -6.81
N THR A 498 8.56 -14.54 -5.78
CA THR A 498 8.97 -15.62 -4.87
C THR A 498 7.74 -16.32 -4.28
N GLY A 499 7.95 -17.50 -3.71
CA GLY A 499 6.94 -18.22 -2.96
C GLY A 499 7.53 -19.41 -2.21
N ALA A 500 6.76 -19.99 -1.30
CA ALA A 500 7.10 -21.24 -0.65
C ALA A 500 5.94 -22.23 -0.66
N ALA A 501 6.24 -23.43 -0.17
CA ALA A 501 5.31 -24.50 0.09
C ALA A 501 4.12 -24.07 0.98
N GLY A 502 3.04 -24.85 0.90
CA GLY A 502 1.80 -24.59 1.63
C GLY A 502 1.02 -23.47 0.97
N ASN A 503 0.53 -22.54 1.79
CA ASN A 503 -0.30 -21.44 1.32
C ASN A 503 0.42 -20.08 1.27
N TRP A 504 1.76 -20.07 1.33
CA TRP A 504 2.58 -18.86 1.17
C TRP A 504 3.16 -18.75 -0.25
N SER A 505 2.28 -18.81 -1.25
CA SER A 505 2.62 -18.63 -2.66
C SER A 505 1.40 -18.18 -3.45
N TRP A 506 1.66 -17.52 -4.59
CA TRP A 506 0.61 -17.24 -5.58
C TRP A 506 0.37 -18.49 -6.42
N ARG A 507 -0.78 -19.15 -6.24
CA ARG A 507 -1.19 -20.33 -7.03
C ARG A 507 -0.13 -21.46 -7.06
N GLY A 508 0.61 -21.65 -5.95
CA GLY A 508 1.64 -22.69 -5.85
C GLY A 508 2.98 -22.37 -6.55
N THR A 509 3.10 -21.20 -7.18
CA THR A 509 4.32 -20.77 -7.89
C THR A 509 5.40 -20.28 -6.92
N ARG A 510 6.67 -20.41 -7.30
CA ARG A 510 7.82 -20.08 -6.42
C ARG A 510 8.86 -19.16 -7.03
N THR A 511 8.93 -19.13 -8.35
CA THR A 511 9.97 -18.43 -9.11
C THR A 511 9.29 -17.47 -10.06
N GLY A 512 9.96 -16.35 -10.34
CA GLY A 512 9.53 -15.45 -11.39
C GLY A 512 10.34 -14.16 -11.44
N LEU A 513 10.50 -13.62 -12.64
CA LEU A 513 11.04 -12.31 -12.91
C LEU A 513 10.40 -11.73 -14.18
N GLN A 514 9.53 -10.73 -13.99
CA GLN A 514 8.78 -10.10 -15.07
C GLN A 514 8.97 -8.59 -15.06
N ARG A 515 8.55 -7.95 -16.14
CA ARG A 515 8.47 -6.50 -16.26
C ARG A 515 7.12 -6.09 -16.80
N ILE A 516 6.56 -5.00 -16.26
CA ILE A 516 5.45 -4.30 -16.87
C ILE A 516 5.92 -2.94 -17.40
N ARG A 517 5.63 -2.66 -18.68
CA ARG A 517 5.96 -1.39 -19.33
C ARG A 517 4.73 -0.50 -19.51
N PRO A 518 4.81 0.82 -19.27
CA PRO A 518 3.71 1.73 -19.56
C PRO A 518 3.27 1.65 -21.02
N THR A 519 1.97 1.80 -21.27
CA THR A 519 1.39 1.92 -22.61
C THR A 519 0.46 3.14 -22.69
N THR A 520 -0.14 3.38 -23.86
CA THR A 520 -1.20 4.41 -24.00
C THR A 520 -2.57 3.93 -23.49
N GLY A 521 -2.68 2.68 -23.06
CA GLY A 521 -3.89 2.13 -22.45
C GLY A 521 -4.20 2.77 -21.10
N SER A 522 -5.45 2.63 -20.67
CA SER A 522 -5.89 3.06 -19.33
C SER A 522 -7.19 2.35 -18.97
N ALA A 523 -7.63 2.47 -17.72
CA ALA A 523 -8.86 1.87 -17.26
C ALA A 523 -9.76 2.88 -16.52
N PHE A 524 -11.05 2.60 -16.53
CA PHE A 524 -12.01 3.26 -15.67
C PHE A 524 -11.95 2.67 -14.25
N GLU A 525 -11.55 3.46 -13.26
CA GLU A 525 -11.41 3.00 -11.87
C GLU A 525 -11.49 4.14 -10.85
N TYR A 526 -11.45 3.79 -9.56
CA TYR A 526 -11.25 4.75 -8.48
C TYR A 526 -9.95 5.51 -8.74
N HIS A 527 -9.97 6.82 -8.64
CA HIS A 527 -8.73 7.58 -8.54
C HIS A 527 -8.31 7.68 -7.06
N SER A 528 -9.19 8.18 -6.21
CA SER A 528 -8.95 8.39 -4.78
C SER A 528 -10.25 8.36 -4.00
N VAL A 529 -10.14 8.16 -2.68
CA VAL A 529 -11.25 8.26 -1.72
C VAL A 529 -10.72 9.13 -0.59
N LEU A 530 -11.19 10.38 -0.49
CA LEU A 530 -10.81 11.31 0.57
C LEU A 530 -11.85 11.30 1.67
N ALA A 531 -11.43 11.30 2.93
CA ALA A 531 -12.35 11.52 4.03
C ALA A 531 -12.89 12.96 4.00
N THR A 532 -14.18 13.09 4.30
CA THR A 532 -14.85 14.36 4.54
C THR A 532 -15.55 14.31 5.89
N PRO A 533 -15.97 15.45 6.46
CA PRO A 533 -16.53 15.45 7.80
C PRO A 533 -17.83 14.67 7.97
N ASP A 534 -18.58 14.49 6.89
CA ASP A 534 -19.83 13.73 6.85
C ASP A 534 -19.74 12.46 6.01
N GLY A 535 -18.58 12.10 5.45
CA GLY A 535 -18.42 10.90 4.65
C GLY A 535 -17.13 10.84 3.83
N PHE A 536 -17.25 10.70 2.50
CA PHE A 536 -16.10 10.66 1.58
C PHE A 536 -16.34 11.46 0.30
N GLU A 537 -15.27 12.07 -0.22
CA GLU A 537 -15.19 12.50 -1.62
C GLU A 537 -14.52 11.41 -2.43
N VAL A 538 -15.25 10.81 -3.36
CA VAL A 538 -14.77 9.71 -4.20
C VAL A 538 -14.47 10.24 -5.60
N ARG A 539 -13.21 10.13 -6.04
CA ARG A 539 -12.79 10.52 -7.39
C ARG A 539 -12.61 9.29 -8.29
N LEU A 540 -12.89 9.46 -9.57
CA LEU A 540 -12.86 8.46 -10.63
C LEU A 540 -11.97 8.91 -11.80
N THR A 541 -11.39 7.97 -12.53
CA THR A 541 -10.55 8.25 -13.72
C THR A 541 -11.38 8.61 -14.96
N ARG A 542 -12.71 8.41 -14.92
CA ARG A 542 -13.65 8.72 -16.00
C ARG A 542 -14.91 9.38 -15.47
N PRO A 543 -15.59 10.21 -16.28
CA PRO A 543 -16.90 10.72 -15.94
C PRO A 543 -17.95 9.62 -16.00
N VAL A 544 -18.95 9.73 -15.13
CA VAL A 544 -20.11 8.81 -15.02
C VAL A 544 -21.40 9.61 -15.18
N ASP A 545 -22.47 8.93 -15.57
CA ASP A 545 -23.81 9.52 -15.58
C ASP A 545 -24.15 10.13 -14.21
N ARG A 546 -24.68 11.36 -14.22
CA ARG A 546 -24.98 12.11 -12.99
C ARG A 546 -26.06 11.42 -12.17
N ALA A 547 -27.11 10.91 -12.82
CA ALA A 547 -28.21 10.26 -12.10
C ALA A 547 -27.74 8.97 -11.42
N TRP A 548 -26.82 8.24 -12.05
CA TRP A 548 -26.15 7.09 -11.41
C TRP A 548 -25.34 7.52 -10.19
N LEU A 549 -24.50 8.55 -10.30
CA LEU A 549 -23.67 9.02 -9.18
C LEU A 549 -24.50 9.54 -8.01
N GLU A 550 -25.62 10.20 -8.28
CA GLU A 550 -26.45 10.83 -7.24
C GLU A 550 -27.47 9.85 -6.60
N ASP A 551 -27.61 8.63 -7.13
CA ASP A 551 -28.43 7.59 -6.52
C ASP A 551 -27.68 6.86 -5.40
N THR A 552 -28.06 7.18 -4.16
CA THR A 552 -27.51 6.59 -2.93
C THR A 552 -27.59 5.06 -2.87
N ALA A 553 -28.52 4.42 -3.59
CA ALA A 553 -28.67 2.97 -3.60
C ALA A 553 -27.51 2.24 -4.32
N ASN A 554 -26.74 2.95 -5.14
CA ASN A 554 -25.61 2.41 -5.90
C ASN A 554 -24.37 2.13 -5.05
N TYR A 555 -24.35 2.57 -3.80
CA TYR A 555 -23.20 2.49 -2.91
C TYR A 555 -23.43 1.47 -1.80
N ARG A 556 -22.47 0.54 -1.64
CA ARG A 556 -22.44 -0.36 -0.49
C ARG A 556 -21.30 0.04 0.44
N VAL A 557 -21.65 0.37 1.68
CA VAL A 557 -20.70 0.77 2.71
C VAL A 557 -20.81 -0.16 3.90
N VAL A 558 -19.67 -0.71 4.34
CA VAL A 558 -19.55 -1.56 5.53
C VAL A 558 -18.34 -1.10 6.31
N GLN A 559 -18.45 -0.93 7.62
CA GLN A 559 -17.31 -0.60 8.49
C GLN A 559 -17.08 -1.68 9.54
N TRP A 560 -15.85 -1.81 10.03
CA TRP A 560 -15.49 -2.64 11.19
C TRP A 560 -14.22 -2.11 11.84
N ARG A 561 -13.87 -2.66 13.00
CA ARG A 561 -12.61 -2.39 13.69
C ARG A 561 -11.79 -3.66 13.84
N TYR A 562 -10.50 -3.48 14.10
CA TYR A 562 -9.59 -4.56 14.46
C TYR A 562 -9.11 -4.38 15.88
N HIS A 563 -9.10 -5.46 16.65
CA HIS A 563 -8.55 -5.50 18.00
C HIS A 563 -7.40 -6.52 18.05
N PRO A 564 -6.19 -6.12 18.47
CA PRO A 564 -5.08 -7.04 18.68
C PRO A 564 -5.38 -8.11 19.73
N THR A 565 -5.12 -9.38 19.40
CA THR A 565 -5.24 -10.50 20.35
C THR A 565 -4.06 -11.45 20.19
N PRO A 566 -3.74 -12.32 21.17
CA PRO A 566 -2.62 -13.25 21.06
C PRO A 566 -2.73 -14.24 19.89
N GLU A 567 -3.94 -14.48 19.39
CA GLU A 567 -4.23 -15.39 18.28
C GLU A 567 -3.62 -14.91 16.95
N TYR A 568 -3.50 -15.83 16.00
CA TYR A 568 -2.93 -15.53 14.70
C TYR A 568 -3.97 -14.83 13.83
N GLY A 569 -3.74 -13.55 13.51
CA GLY A 569 -4.75 -12.72 12.88
C GLY A 569 -5.90 -12.42 13.85
N GLY A 570 -6.95 -11.76 13.37
CA GLY A 570 -8.05 -11.37 14.24
C GLY A 570 -9.35 -11.11 13.48
N PRO A 571 -10.51 -11.30 14.14
CA PRO A 571 -11.80 -11.11 13.51
C PRO A 571 -12.07 -9.63 13.25
N LYS A 572 -12.96 -9.37 12.29
CA LYS A 572 -13.59 -8.05 12.12
C LYS A 572 -14.58 -7.83 13.28
N GLN A 573 -14.35 -6.80 14.08
CA GLN A 573 -15.21 -6.46 15.22
C GLN A 573 -16.15 -5.29 14.87
N ASP A 574 -17.30 -5.23 15.53
CA ASP A 574 -18.33 -4.21 15.34
C ASP A 574 -18.72 -3.99 13.87
N GLN A 575 -18.78 -5.06 13.07
CA GLN A 575 -19.08 -4.93 11.66
C GLN A 575 -20.51 -4.40 11.46
N ALA A 576 -20.64 -3.29 10.74
CA ALA A 576 -21.91 -2.61 10.53
C ALA A 576 -22.04 -2.14 9.08
N ARG A 577 -23.22 -2.34 8.48
CA ARG A 577 -23.59 -1.72 7.21
C ARG A 577 -24.00 -0.28 7.47
N LEU A 578 -23.44 0.66 6.71
CA LEU A 578 -23.84 2.06 6.73
C LEU A 578 -24.69 2.40 5.50
N VAL A 579 -25.50 3.44 5.63
CA VAL A 579 -26.37 3.94 4.56
C VAL A 579 -25.81 5.27 4.06
N VAL A 580 -25.63 5.39 2.75
CA VAL A 580 -25.36 6.68 2.12
C VAL A 580 -26.67 7.47 2.11
N THR A 581 -26.70 8.62 2.78
CA THR A 581 -27.93 9.44 2.87
C THR A 581 -28.00 10.53 1.83
N ARG A 582 -26.87 10.89 1.23
CA ARG A 582 -26.77 11.90 0.16
C ARG A 582 -25.56 11.59 -0.70
N ALA A 583 -25.71 11.70 -2.02
CA ALA A 583 -24.63 11.65 -2.99
C ALA A 583 -24.72 12.88 -3.90
N VAL A 584 -23.60 13.58 -4.12
CA VAL A 584 -23.56 14.81 -4.94
C VAL A 584 -22.42 14.72 -5.92
N ALA A 585 -22.73 14.67 -7.21
CA ALA A 585 -21.70 14.58 -8.25
C ALA A 585 -21.07 15.94 -8.56
N SER A 586 -19.76 15.96 -8.77
CA SER A 586 -19.00 17.13 -9.24
C SER A 586 -19.50 17.61 -10.61
N GLY A 587 -19.12 18.83 -11.00
CA GLY A 587 -19.47 19.40 -12.31
C GLY A 587 -18.93 18.57 -13.49
N ASP A 588 -17.69 18.10 -13.38
CA ASP A 588 -17.02 17.24 -14.37
C ASP A 588 -17.44 15.77 -14.32
N ARG A 589 -18.30 15.40 -13.34
CA ARG A 589 -18.82 14.05 -13.09
C ARG A 589 -17.75 12.98 -12.87
N ARG A 590 -16.54 13.40 -12.51
CA ARG A 590 -15.44 12.51 -12.11
C ARG A 590 -15.34 12.35 -10.61
N SER A 591 -16.15 13.06 -9.83
CA SER A 591 -16.14 12.93 -8.38
C SER A 591 -17.57 12.91 -7.82
N VAL A 592 -17.73 12.29 -6.65
CA VAL A 592 -18.99 12.27 -5.91
C VAL A 592 -18.73 12.39 -4.41
N HIS A 593 -19.38 13.36 -3.79
CA HIS A 593 -19.43 13.49 -2.33
C HIS A 593 -20.51 12.56 -1.79
N LEU A 594 -20.12 11.62 -0.93
CA LEU A 594 -21.02 10.68 -0.26
C LEU A 594 -21.15 11.05 1.21
N ALA A 595 -22.34 11.43 1.67
CA ALA A 595 -22.63 11.61 3.09
C ALA A 595 -23.07 10.28 3.72
N ILE A 596 -22.37 9.86 4.76
CA ILE A 596 -22.46 8.55 5.39
C ILE A 596 -22.50 8.74 6.92
N PRO A 597 -23.68 8.98 7.52
CA PRO A 597 -23.79 9.08 8.97
C PRO A 597 -23.42 7.76 9.66
N GLY A 598 -22.76 7.85 10.82
CA GLY A 598 -22.37 6.69 11.63
C GLY A 598 -20.97 6.13 11.35
N LEU A 599 -20.18 6.80 10.50
CA LEU A 599 -18.74 6.55 10.41
C LEU A 599 -18.08 6.69 11.78
N ARG A 600 -17.14 5.80 12.07
CA ARG A 600 -16.37 5.79 13.32
C ARG A 600 -14.89 5.88 13.02
N GLU A 601 -14.18 6.69 13.80
CA GLU A 601 -12.71 6.67 13.82
C GLU A 601 -12.17 5.30 14.23
N GLU A 602 -10.92 5.05 13.86
CA GLU A 602 -10.18 3.80 14.07
C GLU A 602 -10.92 2.59 13.47
N SER A 603 -11.51 2.78 12.29
CA SER A 603 -12.23 1.74 11.57
C SER A 603 -11.67 1.52 10.16
N VAL A 604 -11.96 0.36 9.60
CA VAL A 604 -11.84 0.10 8.17
C VAL A 604 -13.23 0.23 7.57
N VAL A 605 -13.34 0.99 6.48
CA VAL A 605 -14.56 1.22 5.71
C VAL A 605 -14.38 0.61 4.32
N TYR A 606 -15.14 -0.44 4.07
CA TYR A 606 -15.30 -1.02 2.74
C TYR A 606 -16.37 -0.22 1.97
N LEU A 607 -15.95 0.35 0.84
CA LEU A 607 -16.82 1.00 -0.12
C LEU A 607 -16.82 0.18 -1.42
N ARG A 608 -18.02 -0.16 -1.91
CA ARG A 608 -18.20 -0.75 -3.24
C ARG A 608 -19.20 0.04 -4.06
N MET A 609 -18.86 0.28 -5.31
CA MET A 609 -19.72 0.87 -6.33
C MET A 609 -19.38 0.27 -7.70
N ASP A 610 -20.36 0.17 -8.61
CA ASP A 610 -20.16 -0.49 -9.91
C ASP A 610 -20.75 0.29 -11.09
N PRO A 611 -20.21 1.50 -11.36
CA PRO A 611 -20.65 2.33 -12.47
C PRO A 611 -20.18 1.80 -13.82
N VAL A 612 -20.84 2.31 -14.86
CA VAL A 612 -20.33 2.34 -16.22
C VAL A 612 -20.01 3.80 -16.55
N SER A 613 -18.85 4.05 -17.15
CA SER A 613 -18.51 5.41 -17.58
C SER A 613 -19.44 5.90 -18.68
N ASP A 614 -19.43 7.20 -18.96
CA ASP A 614 -20.21 7.76 -20.08
C ASP A 614 -19.87 7.17 -21.45
N MET A 615 -18.66 6.62 -21.58
CA MET A 615 -18.16 5.98 -22.80
C MET A 615 -18.47 4.48 -22.84
N GLY A 616 -19.22 3.95 -21.87
CA GLY A 616 -19.58 2.53 -21.81
C GLY A 616 -18.51 1.63 -21.19
N GLU A 617 -17.41 2.17 -20.67
CA GLU A 617 -16.36 1.39 -20.00
C GLU A 617 -16.85 0.85 -18.66
N LYS A 618 -16.60 -0.44 -18.39
CA LYS A 618 -16.85 -1.03 -17.07
C LYS A 618 -15.70 -0.72 -16.12
N MET A 619 -16.02 -0.53 -14.85
CA MET A 619 -15.02 -0.27 -13.83
C MET A 619 -14.08 -1.47 -13.65
N TRP A 620 -12.77 -1.21 -13.64
CA TRP A 620 -11.69 -2.18 -13.52
C TRP A 620 -11.66 -2.86 -12.15
N SER A 621 -11.78 -2.08 -11.08
CA SER A 621 -12.05 -2.61 -9.75
C SER A 621 -13.12 -1.79 -9.03
N THR A 622 -14.08 -2.49 -8.43
CA THR A 622 -15.29 -1.89 -7.84
C THR A 622 -15.19 -1.67 -6.33
N GLU A 623 -14.07 -2.03 -5.71
CA GLU A 623 -13.91 -2.06 -4.25
C GLU A 623 -12.76 -1.19 -3.76
N ALA A 624 -12.99 -0.49 -2.66
CA ALA A 624 -12.00 0.26 -1.91
C ALA A 624 -12.09 -0.10 -0.43
N TRP A 625 -10.94 -0.29 0.24
CA TRP A 625 -10.86 -0.44 1.69
C TRP A 625 -10.14 0.76 2.26
N TYR A 626 -10.90 1.66 2.87
CA TYR A 626 -10.40 2.88 3.49
C TYR A 626 -10.12 2.63 4.98
N THR A 627 -8.96 3.03 5.49
CA THR A 627 -8.67 3.04 6.94
C THR A 627 -8.94 4.43 7.47
N LEU A 628 -9.97 4.60 8.29
CA LEU A 628 -10.42 5.89 8.83
C LEU A 628 -9.91 6.05 10.26
N ASN A 629 -8.71 6.59 10.43
CA ASN A 629 -8.11 6.84 11.74
C ASN A 629 -8.70 8.09 12.40
N ARG A 630 -8.91 9.14 11.63
CA ARG A 630 -9.50 10.42 12.04
C ARG A 630 -10.56 10.85 11.05
N ILE A 631 -11.65 11.42 11.55
CA ILE A 631 -12.64 12.08 10.71
C ILE A 631 -12.22 13.55 10.61
N PRO A 632 -12.07 14.10 9.38
CA PRO A 632 -11.80 15.51 9.22
C PRO A 632 -12.86 16.32 9.97
N PRO A 633 -12.47 17.35 10.73
CA PRO A 633 -13.44 18.08 11.54
C PRO A 633 -14.55 18.65 10.65
N ARG A 634 -15.80 18.48 11.09
CA ARG A 634 -16.91 19.22 10.49
C ARG A 634 -16.73 20.65 10.89
N LEU A 635 -16.08 21.38 10.01
CA LEU A 635 -16.14 22.81 10.02
C LEU A 635 -17.63 23.12 9.76
N GLU A 636 -18.38 23.50 10.80
CA GLU A 636 -19.81 23.79 10.70
C GLU A 636 -20.07 24.85 9.62
N SER A 637 -21.23 24.81 8.95
CA SER A 637 -21.63 25.88 8.03
C SER A 637 -21.79 27.17 8.84
N ALA A 638 -20.75 28.00 8.83
CA ALA A 638 -20.78 29.28 9.50
C ALA A 638 -21.67 30.24 8.70
N PRO A 639 -22.47 31.09 9.34
CA PRO A 639 -23.19 32.20 8.70
C PRO A 639 -22.27 33.23 8.02
N ASP A 640 -20.96 33.13 8.24
CA ASP A 640 -19.97 34.19 8.02
C ASP A 640 -19.01 33.92 6.83
N GLU A 641 -19.41 33.13 5.83
CA GLU A 641 -18.61 32.91 4.62
C GLU A 641 -18.40 34.24 3.86
N ILE A 642 -17.14 34.62 3.68
CA ILE A 642 -16.71 35.83 2.97
C ILE A 642 -16.54 35.50 1.50
N ARG A 643 -17.19 36.28 0.63
CA ARG A 643 -17.13 36.12 -0.83
C ARG A 643 -16.66 37.42 -1.47
N PRO A 644 -15.35 37.62 -1.64
CA PRO A 644 -14.79 38.91 -2.09
C PRO A 644 -15.32 39.39 -3.45
N LEU A 645 -15.85 38.48 -4.28
CA LEU A 645 -16.31 38.77 -5.65
C LEU A 645 -17.84 38.76 -5.84
N ASP A 646 -18.63 38.47 -4.80
CA ASP A 646 -20.09 38.25 -4.93
C ASP A 646 -20.90 39.48 -5.36
N ARG A 647 -20.33 40.70 -5.24
CA ARG A 647 -21.02 41.96 -5.55
C ARG A 647 -20.72 42.51 -6.93
N ASP A 648 -19.98 41.77 -7.76
CA ASP A 648 -19.47 42.24 -9.06
C ASP A 648 -18.74 43.58 -8.93
N ASP A 649 -18.00 43.76 -7.84
CA ASP A 649 -17.17 44.92 -7.57
C ASP A 649 -15.95 44.52 -6.74
N LEU A 650 -14.97 45.42 -6.66
CA LEU A 650 -13.72 45.19 -5.93
C LEU A 650 -13.72 45.84 -4.53
N ARG A 651 -14.89 46.15 -3.94
CA ARG A 651 -14.96 46.82 -2.62
C ARG A 651 -14.44 45.96 -1.47
N ALA A 652 -14.32 44.65 -1.69
CA ALA A 652 -13.64 43.76 -0.77
C ALA A 652 -12.12 44.01 -0.69
N PHE A 653 -11.56 44.85 -1.58
CA PHE A 653 -10.13 45.17 -1.66
C PHE A 653 -9.86 46.66 -1.47
N MET A 654 -8.73 46.98 -0.85
CA MET A 654 -8.25 48.33 -0.58
C MET A 654 -7.90 49.08 -1.88
N GLU A 655 -7.89 50.41 -1.82
CA GLU A 655 -7.33 51.27 -2.88
C GLU A 655 -5.82 51.48 -2.67
N PRO A 656 -5.01 51.67 -3.74
CA PRO A 656 -5.40 51.65 -5.15
C PRO A 656 -5.60 50.23 -5.69
N ARG A 657 -6.62 50.03 -6.52
CA ARG A 657 -6.93 48.73 -7.16
C ARG A 657 -6.38 48.56 -8.58
N GLY A 658 -5.55 49.50 -9.05
CA GLY A 658 -4.90 49.44 -10.37
C GLY A 658 -5.85 49.21 -11.55
N ASP A 659 -5.41 48.38 -12.49
CA ASP A 659 -6.05 48.10 -13.78
C ASP A 659 -6.92 46.83 -13.75
N TRP A 660 -7.28 46.34 -12.56
CA TRP A 660 -8.16 45.17 -12.44
C TRP A 660 -9.53 45.44 -13.08
N VAL A 661 -9.96 44.53 -13.96
CA VAL A 661 -11.23 44.61 -14.66
C VAL A 661 -12.18 43.51 -14.23
N ILE A 662 -13.47 43.82 -14.26
CA ILE A 662 -14.56 42.88 -14.01
C ILE A 662 -15.12 42.43 -15.35
N ALA A 663 -15.19 41.12 -15.55
CA ALA A 663 -15.57 40.47 -16.79
C ALA A 663 -16.65 39.42 -16.57
N GLY A 664 -17.33 39.02 -17.65
CA GLY A 664 -18.30 37.91 -17.64
C GLY A 664 -17.67 36.56 -17.91
N ALA A 665 -16.57 36.54 -18.65
CA ALA A 665 -15.77 35.36 -18.96
C ALA A 665 -14.32 35.79 -19.21
N ALA A 666 -13.39 34.88 -18.93
CA ALA A 666 -12.00 34.99 -19.32
C ALA A 666 -11.58 33.69 -20.03
N GLY A 667 -10.65 33.82 -20.96
CA GLY A 667 -10.06 32.71 -21.71
C GLY A 667 -8.72 33.12 -22.31
N LEU A 668 -8.02 32.15 -22.89
CA LEU A 668 -6.77 32.41 -23.61
C LEU A 668 -7.01 33.36 -24.78
N SER A 669 -6.15 34.35 -24.97
CA SER A 669 -6.26 35.24 -26.13
C SER A 669 -5.97 34.48 -27.43
N PRO A 670 -6.83 34.58 -28.46
CA PRO A 670 -6.55 33.99 -29.77
C PRO A 670 -5.38 34.65 -30.51
N GLN A 671 -4.94 35.84 -30.06
CA GLN A 671 -3.87 36.61 -30.69
C GLN A 671 -2.52 36.43 -30.00
N ASP A 672 -2.51 36.05 -28.72
CA ASP A 672 -1.30 35.89 -27.91
C ASP A 672 -1.53 34.82 -26.83
N SER A 673 -0.79 33.72 -26.89
CA SER A 673 -0.90 32.63 -25.92
C SER A 673 -0.51 33.04 -24.50
N ARG A 674 0.20 34.16 -24.32
CA ARG A 674 0.63 34.69 -23.03
C ARG A 674 -0.32 35.73 -22.44
N ALA A 675 -1.43 36.00 -23.11
CA ALA A 675 -2.43 36.98 -22.68
C ALA A 675 -3.80 36.33 -22.46
N LEU A 676 -4.60 36.95 -21.60
CA LEU A 676 -6.01 36.61 -21.44
C LEU A 676 -6.89 37.57 -22.24
N ALA A 677 -7.92 37.02 -22.88
CA ALA A 677 -9.02 37.76 -23.46
C ALA A 677 -10.26 37.63 -22.56
N TRP A 678 -11.12 38.63 -22.56
CA TRP A 678 -12.32 38.65 -21.74
C TRP A 678 -13.48 39.35 -22.43
N ASP A 679 -14.70 38.98 -22.01
CA ASP A 679 -15.93 39.65 -22.41
C ASP A 679 -16.45 40.54 -21.28
N VAL A 680 -17.11 41.65 -21.66
CA VAL A 680 -17.76 42.55 -20.70
C VAL A 680 -18.86 41.78 -19.96
N GLY A 681 -18.82 41.83 -18.62
CA GLY A 681 -19.81 41.13 -17.80
C GLY A 681 -19.50 41.19 -16.31
N ARG A 682 -19.86 40.13 -15.59
CA ARG A 682 -19.88 40.04 -14.13
C ARG A 682 -19.40 38.65 -13.68
N GLY A 683 -18.78 38.56 -12.50
CA GLY A 683 -18.38 37.29 -11.86
C GLY A 683 -16.93 36.82 -12.10
N VAL A 684 -16.16 37.47 -12.98
CA VAL A 684 -14.72 37.22 -13.19
C VAL A 684 -13.95 38.51 -12.94
N ILE A 685 -12.76 38.41 -12.35
CA ILE A 685 -11.80 39.51 -12.29
C ILE A 685 -10.50 39.10 -12.96
N LEU A 686 -9.82 40.04 -13.62
CA LEU A 686 -8.48 39.82 -14.17
C LEU A 686 -7.68 41.12 -14.14
N ASN A 687 -6.35 41.00 -14.11
CA ASN A 687 -5.42 42.13 -13.94
C ASN A 687 -5.18 42.98 -15.21
N GLY A 688 -6.25 43.18 -15.98
CA GLY A 688 -6.29 44.14 -17.09
C GLY A 688 -5.57 43.70 -18.38
N PRO A 689 -5.54 44.56 -19.41
CA PRO A 689 -5.01 44.23 -20.74
C PRO A 689 -3.51 43.92 -20.77
N ASN A 690 -2.75 44.47 -19.83
CA ASN A 690 -1.29 44.30 -19.80
C ASN A 690 -0.87 43.06 -18.98
N GLY A 691 -1.80 42.43 -18.27
CA GLY A 691 -1.52 41.30 -17.39
C GLY A 691 -0.59 41.63 -16.21
N LEU A 692 -0.40 42.91 -15.90
CA LEU A 692 0.45 43.40 -14.82
C LEU A 692 -0.21 44.63 -14.19
N THR A 693 -0.44 44.58 -12.89
CA THR A 693 -0.98 45.72 -12.13
C THR A 693 -0.66 45.61 -10.63
N THR A 694 -1.19 46.50 -9.80
CA THR A 694 -1.04 46.38 -8.34
C THR A 694 -1.77 45.15 -7.80
N ASP A 695 -1.29 44.64 -6.66
CA ASP A 695 -1.96 43.54 -5.98
C ASP A 695 -3.29 43.98 -5.36
N LEU A 696 -4.23 43.04 -5.25
CA LEU A 696 -5.46 43.25 -4.49
C LEU A 696 -5.25 42.74 -3.08
N VAL A 697 -5.38 43.65 -2.10
CA VAL A 697 -5.31 43.34 -0.67
C VAL A 697 -6.67 43.57 -0.04
N SER A 698 -7.20 42.59 0.68
CA SER A 698 -8.55 42.66 1.24
C SER A 698 -8.70 43.76 2.30
N VAL A 699 -9.91 44.29 2.44
CA VAL A 699 -10.28 45.24 3.51
C VAL A 699 -10.58 44.55 4.84
N PHE A 700 -10.61 43.23 4.84
CA PHE A 700 -10.84 42.38 6.01
C PHE A 700 -9.60 41.55 6.28
N ASP A 701 -9.39 41.22 7.55
CA ASP A 701 -8.38 40.26 7.99
C ASP A 701 -9.02 38.90 8.25
N HIS A 702 -8.20 37.85 8.19
CA HIS A 702 -8.54 36.49 8.60
C HIS A 702 -7.39 35.87 9.40
N GLY A 703 -7.72 34.88 10.22
CA GLY A 703 -6.75 33.99 10.88
C GLY A 703 -6.82 32.63 10.20
N ASP A 704 -7.18 31.60 10.96
CA ASP A 704 -7.54 30.30 10.41
C ASP A 704 -8.68 30.43 9.40
N VAL A 705 -8.53 29.76 8.26
CA VAL A 705 -9.49 29.89 7.16
C VAL A 705 -9.52 28.63 6.31
N GLU A 706 -10.71 28.31 5.83
CA GLU A 706 -10.86 27.46 4.65
C GLU A 706 -11.15 28.35 3.44
N ALA A 707 -10.38 28.21 2.37
CA ALA A 707 -10.55 28.99 1.16
C ALA A 707 -10.80 28.09 -0.05
N HIS A 708 -11.75 28.50 -0.90
CA HIS A 708 -11.91 27.98 -2.25
C HIS A 708 -11.60 29.11 -3.22
N ILE A 709 -10.69 28.88 -4.16
CA ILE A 709 -10.26 29.86 -5.14
C ILE A 709 -10.26 29.20 -6.52
N GLU A 710 -10.93 29.82 -7.50
CA GLU A 710 -10.79 29.44 -8.90
C GLU A 710 -9.96 30.47 -9.65
N PHE A 711 -9.01 30.01 -10.44
CA PHE A 711 -8.09 30.86 -11.17
C PHE A 711 -7.82 30.35 -12.59
N MET A 712 -7.32 31.22 -13.46
CA MET A 712 -6.88 30.90 -14.81
C MET A 712 -5.63 31.71 -15.12
N VAL A 713 -4.66 31.07 -15.75
CA VAL A 713 -3.43 31.70 -16.25
C VAL A 713 -3.20 31.35 -17.72
N PRO A 714 -2.66 32.28 -18.54
CA PRO A 714 -2.17 31.99 -19.88
C PRO A 714 -0.76 31.36 -19.84
N ASP A 715 -0.20 31.06 -21.00
CA ASP A 715 1.10 30.42 -21.17
C ASP A 715 2.21 31.21 -20.46
N ASN A 716 3.02 30.51 -19.64
CA ASN A 716 4.19 31.05 -18.95
C ASN A 716 3.91 32.23 -18.00
N ALA A 717 2.69 32.36 -17.46
CA ALA A 717 2.35 33.37 -16.46
C ALA A 717 2.66 32.92 -15.02
N THR A 718 2.78 33.87 -14.09
CA THR A 718 3.00 33.66 -12.65
C THR A 718 2.19 34.66 -11.83
N SER A 719 1.64 34.22 -10.71
CA SER A 719 0.84 34.97 -9.73
C SER A 719 0.91 34.21 -8.39
N GLY A 720 0.11 34.60 -7.41
CA GLY A 720 0.09 34.00 -6.08
C GLY A 720 -1.18 34.34 -5.32
N VAL A 721 -1.61 33.43 -4.46
CA VAL A 721 -2.65 33.70 -3.46
C VAL A 721 -2.01 33.67 -2.08
N TRP A 722 -2.16 34.77 -1.36
CA TRP A 722 -1.46 35.04 -0.12
C TRP A 722 -2.44 35.06 1.05
N PHE A 723 -2.26 34.12 1.96
CA PHE A 723 -2.99 34.03 3.21
C PHE A 723 -2.35 34.98 4.22
N MET A 724 -3.16 35.81 4.86
CA MET A 724 -2.74 36.85 5.80
C MET A 724 -1.73 37.88 5.25
N GLY A 725 -1.56 37.95 3.92
CA GLY A 725 -0.53 38.74 3.25
C GLY A 725 0.90 38.22 3.50
N ARG A 726 1.03 37.01 4.06
CA ARG A 726 2.28 36.48 4.62
C ARG A 726 2.68 35.12 4.09
N TYR A 727 1.72 34.29 3.70
CA TYR A 727 1.95 32.91 3.33
C TYR A 727 1.36 32.64 1.95
N GLU A 728 2.22 32.37 0.98
CA GLU A 728 1.82 32.16 -0.40
C GLU A 728 1.48 30.69 -0.71
N VAL A 729 0.44 30.51 -1.52
CA VAL A 729 0.31 29.35 -2.42
C VAL A 729 0.51 29.85 -3.85
N GLN A 730 1.59 29.40 -4.49
CA GLN A 730 2.05 29.90 -5.78
C GLN A 730 1.03 29.59 -6.89
N ILE A 731 0.85 30.52 -7.83
CA ILE A 731 0.20 30.27 -9.13
C ILE A 731 1.24 30.42 -10.23
N ARG A 732 1.42 29.39 -11.05
CA ARG A 732 2.28 29.44 -12.23
C ARG A 732 1.69 28.58 -13.33
N ASP A 733 1.95 28.92 -14.59
CA ASP A 733 1.73 27.95 -15.66
C ASP A 733 2.81 26.86 -15.57
N SER A 734 2.46 25.78 -14.86
CA SER A 734 3.32 24.61 -14.68
C SER A 734 2.81 23.41 -15.47
N TRP A 735 1.92 23.58 -16.46
CA TRP A 735 1.43 22.43 -17.23
C TRP A 735 2.58 21.66 -17.90
N GLY A 736 2.64 20.34 -17.68
CA GLY A 736 3.69 19.48 -18.22
C GLY A 736 5.02 19.47 -17.45
N VAL A 737 5.15 20.25 -16.37
CA VAL A 737 6.29 20.15 -15.44
C VAL A 737 6.26 18.80 -14.74
N ARG A 738 7.33 18.00 -14.92
CA ARG A 738 7.37 16.63 -14.37
C ARG A 738 7.78 16.57 -12.90
N ARG A 739 8.64 17.47 -12.46
CA ARG A 739 9.16 17.55 -11.09
C ARG A 739 8.98 18.98 -10.61
N PRO A 740 7.84 19.30 -9.99
CA PRO A 740 7.56 20.67 -9.57
C PRO A 740 8.47 21.08 -8.41
N GLY A 741 8.92 22.32 -8.41
CA GLY A 741 9.63 22.98 -7.30
C GLY A 741 8.69 23.80 -6.41
N PRO A 742 9.23 24.43 -5.34
CA PRO A 742 8.49 25.38 -4.50
C PRO A 742 7.89 26.58 -5.27
N ASP A 743 8.48 26.92 -6.42
CA ASP A 743 8.02 28.03 -7.27
C ASP A 743 7.06 27.59 -8.39
N ASP A 744 6.72 26.30 -8.48
CA ASP A 744 5.73 25.79 -9.44
C ASP A 744 4.30 25.94 -8.89
N CYS A 745 3.29 25.79 -9.76
CA CYS A 745 1.89 25.96 -9.39
C CYS A 745 1.50 25.08 -8.21
N GLY A 746 1.05 25.72 -7.14
CA GLY A 746 0.65 25.09 -5.90
C GLY A 746 1.78 24.94 -4.90
N GLY A 747 3.02 25.24 -5.27
CA GLY A 747 4.16 25.29 -4.35
C GLY A 747 4.01 26.35 -3.27
N ILE A 748 4.71 26.12 -2.17
CA ILE A 748 4.85 27.08 -1.07
C ILE A 748 6.29 27.59 -1.15
N PRO A 749 6.51 28.87 -1.48
CA PRO A 749 7.86 29.43 -1.63
C PRO A 749 8.68 29.35 -0.33
N PRO A 750 10.02 29.45 -0.42
CA PRO A 750 10.90 29.53 0.76
C PRO A 750 10.55 30.72 1.66
N ARG A 751 11.10 30.72 2.88
CA ARG A 751 10.93 31.88 3.77
C ARG A 751 11.63 33.13 3.22
N ALA A 752 11.17 34.30 3.64
CA ALA A 752 11.84 35.56 3.34
C ALA A 752 13.30 35.56 3.84
N PRO A 753 14.24 36.21 3.12
CA PRO A 753 15.63 36.33 3.55
C PRO A 753 15.74 36.95 4.96
N LEU A 754 16.54 36.34 5.82
CA LEU A 754 16.78 36.86 7.17
C LEU A 754 17.83 37.99 7.13
N PRO A 755 17.70 39.01 8.01
CA PRO A 755 18.80 39.93 8.28
C PRO A 755 20.07 39.18 8.72
N GLU A 756 21.23 39.70 8.34
CA GLU A 756 22.52 39.10 8.70
C GLU A 756 22.65 38.97 10.23
N GLY A 757 22.75 37.73 10.73
CA GLY A 757 22.86 37.42 12.16
C GLY A 757 21.55 37.05 12.88
N ALA A 758 20.40 37.03 12.20
CA ALA A 758 19.16 36.50 12.76
C ALA A 758 19.20 34.96 12.83
N ASN A 759 18.65 34.41 13.92
CA ASN A 759 18.69 32.98 14.23
C ASN A 759 17.26 32.44 14.32
N GLU A 760 16.60 32.33 13.15
CA GLU A 760 15.25 31.78 13.01
C GLU A 760 15.26 30.43 12.27
N PRO A 761 14.20 29.61 12.39
CA PRO A 761 14.18 28.29 11.77
C PRO A 761 14.24 28.39 10.24
N HIS A 762 14.96 27.46 9.63
CA HIS A 762 15.20 27.39 8.19
C HIS A 762 13.99 26.75 7.48
N PHE A 763 13.56 27.32 6.34
CA PHE A 763 12.49 26.77 5.49
C PHE A 763 12.79 27.04 4.02
N ASP A 764 13.11 25.98 3.28
CA ASP A 764 13.51 26.01 1.85
C ASP A 764 12.33 26.04 0.88
N GLY A 765 11.10 26.17 1.39
CA GLY A 765 9.87 26.03 0.61
C GLY A 765 9.41 24.58 0.54
N ALA A 766 8.19 24.37 0.04
CA ALA A 766 7.61 23.06 -0.17
C ALA A 766 7.10 22.94 -1.61
N PRO A 767 7.67 22.04 -2.44
CA PRO A 767 7.12 21.73 -3.75
C PRO A 767 5.78 21.00 -3.61
N PRO A 768 4.82 21.18 -4.53
CA PRO A 768 3.59 20.39 -4.51
C PRO A 768 3.93 18.92 -4.76
N ARG A 769 3.30 18.01 -4.00
CA ARG A 769 3.54 16.55 -4.09
C ARG A 769 3.34 15.98 -5.49
N VAL A 770 2.43 16.59 -6.25
CA VAL A 770 2.13 16.27 -7.64
C VAL A 770 1.83 17.55 -8.40
N ASN A 771 2.21 17.58 -9.68
CA ASN A 771 1.75 18.64 -10.56
C ASN A 771 0.29 18.39 -10.96
N ALA A 772 -0.63 19.15 -10.38
CA ALA A 772 -2.05 19.07 -10.66
C ALA A 772 -2.55 20.16 -11.62
N ALA A 773 -1.64 20.96 -12.20
CA ALA A 773 -2.01 22.03 -13.13
C ALA A 773 -2.71 21.44 -14.37
N ARG A 774 -3.66 22.20 -14.93
CA ARG A 774 -4.23 22.00 -16.28
C ARG A 774 -3.54 22.90 -17.31
N PRO A 775 -3.72 22.64 -18.62
CA PRO A 775 -3.21 23.52 -19.68
C PRO A 775 -3.58 25.00 -19.49
N ALA A 776 -2.73 25.88 -20.01
CA ALA A 776 -2.99 27.32 -20.06
C ALA A 776 -4.37 27.66 -20.64
N GLY A 777 -5.06 28.60 -20.00
CA GLY A 777 -6.42 29.02 -20.38
C GLY A 777 -7.54 28.11 -19.85
N GLU A 778 -7.25 27.03 -19.13
CA GLU A 778 -8.25 26.27 -18.39
C GLU A 778 -8.43 26.82 -16.96
N TRP A 779 -9.65 26.69 -16.42
CA TRP A 779 -9.93 27.02 -15.02
C TRP A 779 -9.34 25.95 -14.09
N GLN A 780 -8.62 26.44 -13.09
CA GLN A 780 -7.94 25.72 -12.03
C GLN A 780 -8.67 25.97 -10.70
N THR A 781 -8.56 25.06 -9.73
CA THR A 781 -9.09 25.25 -8.37
C THR A 781 -8.03 25.02 -7.31
N TYR A 782 -8.08 25.82 -6.25
CA TYR A 782 -7.47 25.56 -4.94
C TYR A 782 -8.55 25.46 -3.86
N ASP A 783 -8.48 24.40 -3.07
CA ASP A 783 -9.16 24.29 -1.78
C ASP A 783 -8.10 24.22 -0.68
N VAL A 784 -8.04 25.25 0.16
CA VAL A 784 -6.98 25.45 1.15
C VAL A 784 -7.57 25.44 2.55
N LEU A 785 -7.00 24.63 3.45
CA LEU A 785 -7.19 24.74 4.89
C LEU A 785 -5.92 25.32 5.49
N PHE A 786 -5.99 26.57 5.93
CA PHE A 786 -4.87 27.31 6.49
C PHE A 786 -5.11 27.60 7.97
N ARG A 787 -4.06 27.41 8.79
CA ARG A 787 -4.00 27.78 10.20
C ARG A 787 -3.01 28.91 10.39
N ALA A 788 -3.45 29.98 11.02
CA ALA A 788 -2.63 31.13 11.36
C ALA A 788 -1.64 30.80 12.50
N PRO A 789 -0.51 31.52 12.62
CA PRO A 789 0.36 31.38 13.78
C PRO A 789 -0.36 31.78 15.07
N ARG A 790 0.13 31.29 16.22
CA ARG A 790 -0.45 31.58 17.54
C ARG A 790 0.53 32.34 18.40
N PHE A 791 -0.02 33.20 19.24
CA PHE A 791 0.72 34.04 20.17
C PHE A 791 0.12 33.92 21.57
N ASP A 792 0.96 34.02 22.60
CA ASP A 792 0.51 34.14 23.98
C ASP A 792 0.08 35.58 24.31
N ASP A 793 -0.41 35.82 25.53
CA ASP A 793 -0.85 37.14 26.00
C ASP A 793 0.28 38.19 26.06
N LEU A 794 1.53 37.79 25.83
CA LEU A 794 2.72 38.64 25.79
C LEU A 794 3.23 38.84 24.35
N ASP A 795 2.42 38.49 23.34
CA ASP A 795 2.77 38.51 21.91
C ASP A 795 3.99 37.64 21.55
N ASN A 796 4.31 36.62 22.35
CA ASN A 796 5.31 35.63 21.95
C ASN A 796 4.64 34.57 21.09
N LYS A 797 5.25 34.24 19.94
CA LYS A 797 4.80 33.15 19.08
C LYS A 797 4.91 31.80 19.82
N ILE A 798 3.80 31.06 19.89
CA ILE A 798 3.69 29.74 20.54
C ILE A 798 3.37 28.60 19.56
N GLU A 799 2.89 28.91 18.36
CA GLU A 799 2.64 27.93 17.28
C GLU A 799 2.89 28.58 15.92
N ASN A 800 3.47 27.82 14.99
CA ASN A 800 3.72 28.23 13.62
C ASN A 800 2.45 28.23 12.76
N ALA A 801 2.45 28.99 11.67
CA ALA A 801 1.39 28.89 10.69
C ALA A 801 1.46 27.54 9.97
N HIS A 802 0.33 27.04 9.48
CA HIS A 802 0.29 25.76 8.76
C HIS A 802 -0.63 25.83 7.55
N PHE A 803 -0.14 25.38 6.39
CA PHE A 803 -1.02 24.89 5.33
C PHE A 803 -1.42 23.45 5.69
N VAL A 804 -2.49 23.33 6.47
CA VAL A 804 -3.01 22.03 6.96
C VAL A 804 -3.37 21.14 5.78
N ARG A 805 -3.95 21.71 4.72
CA ARG A 805 -4.21 20.98 3.46
C ARG A 805 -4.32 21.96 2.29
N VAL A 806 -3.73 21.62 1.15
CA VAL A 806 -3.96 22.30 -0.13
C VAL A 806 -4.33 21.24 -1.16
N VAL A 807 -5.52 21.40 -1.74
CA VAL A 807 -6.02 20.56 -2.83
C VAL A 807 -6.05 21.40 -4.11
N HIS A 808 -5.32 20.97 -5.13
CA HIS A 808 -5.31 21.59 -6.45
C HIS A 808 -6.02 20.67 -7.45
N ASN A 809 -7.10 21.15 -8.07
CA ASN A 809 -7.90 20.40 -9.05
C ASN A 809 -8.38 19.01 -8.56
N GLY A 810 -8.67 18.91 -7.27
CA GLY A 810 -9.08 17.65 -6.62
C GLY A 810 -7.93 16.72 -6.24
N MET A 811 -6.67 17.13 -6.44
CA MET A 811 -5.48 16.41 -6.01
C MET A 811 -4.91 17.08 -4.77
N ILE A 812 -4.65 16.30 -3.72
CA ILE A 812 -3.91 16.81 -2.55
C ILE A 812 -2.47 17.10 -2.99
N ILE A 813 -2.05 18.34 -2.86
CA ILE A 813 -0.69 18.77 -3.21
C ILE A 813 0.15 19.14 -1.98
N HIS A 814 -0.50 19.52 -0.87
CA HIS A 814 0.15 19.73 0.45
C HIS A 814 -0.73 19.21 1.58
N GLU A 815 -0.10 18.64 2.60
CA GLU A 815 -0.74 18.29 3.87
C GLU A 815 0.19 18.65 5.02
N ASN A 816 -0.37 19.35 6.00
CA ASN A 816 0.28 19.74 7.25
C ASN A 816 1.68 20.39 7.06
N VAL A 817 1.82 21.28 6.08
CA VAL A 817 3.07 22.03 5.89
C VAL A 817 3.17 23.11 6.94
N GLU A 818 4.08 22.93 7.89
CA GLU A 818 4.43 23.91 8.91
C GLU A 818 5.29 25.03 8.31
N LEU A 819 4.94 26.27 8.65
CA LEU A 819 5.61 27.48 8.18
C LEU A 819 6.26 28.16 9.39
N PRO A 820 7.56 27.94 9.62
CA PRO A 820 8.24 28.51 10.78
C PRO A 820 8.36 30.03 10.71
N ALA A 821 8.26 30.60 9.51
CA ALA A 821 8.30 32.04 9.23
C ALA A 821 7.45 32.34 7.99
N MET A 822 7.28 33.63 7.68
CA MET A 822 6.57 34.11 6.48
C MET A 822 7.32 33.74 5.19
N THR A 823 6.57 33.52 4.10
CA THR A 823 7.17 33.21 2.79
C THR A 823 7.83 34.44 2.16
N GLU A 824 8.83 34.22 1.31
CA GLU A 824 9.50 35.28 0.55
C GLU A 824 8.49 36.04 -0.30
N GLY A 825 8.48 37.37 -0.20
CA GLY A 825 7.52 38.24 -0.89
C GLY A 825 6.35 38.69 -0.01
N SER A 826 6.35 38.39 1.29
CA SER A 826 5.34 38.87 2.24
C SER A 826 5.14 40.39 2.19
N LEU A 827 3.89 40.82 2.41
CA LEU A 827 3.52 42.23 2.57
C LEU A 827 4.02 42.85 3.89
N PHE A 828 4.40 42.02 4.86
CA PHE A 828 4.74 42.44 6.22
C PHE A 828 6.15 41.97 6.62
N GLU A 829 6.72 42.64 7.62
CA GLU A 829 8.03 42.30 8.20
C GLU A 829 7.91 41.46 9.49
N ASP A 830 6.69 41.27 10.00
CA ASP A 830 6.37 40.56 11.24
C ASP A 830 5.23 39.54 11.06
N GLU A 831 5.24 38.45 11.85
CA GLU A 831 4.09 37.55 11.95
C GLU A 831 3.04 38.09 12.93
N ALA A 832 1.77 37.87 12.62
CA ALA A 832 0.63 38.28 13.44
C ALA A 832 -0.45 37.19 13.42
N PRO A 833 -1.37 37.13 14.40
CA PRO A 833 -2.45 36.14 14.44
C PRO A 833 -3.54 36.37 13.38
N TYR A 834 -3.60 37.57 12.78
CA TYR A 834 -4.56 37.95 11.74
C TYR A 834 -3.89 38.78 10.64
N GLY A 835 -4.42 38.70 9.40
CA GLY A 835 -3.98 39.54 8.29
C GLY A 835 -4.87 39.40 7.04
N PRO A 836 -4.63 40.19 5.99
CA PRO A 836 -5.51 40.26 4.83
C PRO A 836 -5.30 39.09 3.86
N LEU A 837 -6.30 38.78 3.04
CA LEU A 837 -6.08 38.04 1.80
C LEU A 837 -5.38 38.96 0.79
N ARG A 838 -4.30 38.50 0.15
CA ARG A 838 -3.67 39.18 -0.99
C ARG A 838 -3.74 38.31 -2.25
N ILE A 839 -4.06 38.94 -3.37
CA ILE A 839 -4.03 38.34 -4.70
C ILE A 839 -2.97 39.10 -5.49
N GLU A 840 -1.96 38.36 -5.95
CA GLU A 840 -0.84 38.96 -6.67
C GLU A 840 -1.20 39.26 -8.13
N GLY A 841 -1.17 40.53 -8.49
CA GLY A 841 -1.43 41.02 -9.85
C GLY A 841 -0.17 41.55 -10.55
N SER A 842 0.95 41.65 -9.84
CA SER A 842 2.15 42.36 -10.30
C SER A 842 3.16 41.52 -11.08
N THR A 843 2.96 40.21 -11.21
CA THR A 843 3.96 39.26 -11.74
C THR A 843 3.59 38.66 -13.09
N GLY A 844 2.30 38.57 -13.42
CA GLY A 844 1.85 37.99 -14.67
C GLY A 844 0.32 37.95 -14.81
N ALA A 845 -0.14 37.69 -16.03
CA ALA A 845 -1.57 37.71 -16.36
C ALA A 845 -2.34 36.61 -15.61
N VAL A 846 -3.45 36.96 -14.97
CA VAL A 846 -4.25 36.02 -14.20
C VAL A 846 -5.71 36.47 -14.15
N ALA A 847 -6.63 35.50 -14.16
CA ALA A 847 -8.04 35.72 -13.87
C ALA A 847 -8.48 34.89 -12.66
N PHE A 848 -9.40 35.44 -11.86
CA PHE A 848 -10.00 34.76 -10.72
C PHE A 848 -11.53 34.80 -10.80
N ARG A 849 -12.15 33.76 -10.23
CA ARG A 849 -13.59 33.73 -9.96
C ARG A 849 -13.89 32.90 -8.71
N ASN A 850 -15.11 32.99 -8.22
CA ASN A 850 -15.62 32.14 -7.13
C ASN A 850 -14.66 32.03 -5.92
N ILE A 851 -14.12 33.16 -5.46
CA ILE A 851 -13.28 33.20 -4.25
C ILE A 851 -14.21 33.15 -3.04
N ARG A 852 -14.02 32.16 -2.18
CA ARG A 852 -14.77 31.97 -0.93
C ARG A 852 -13.78 31.74 0.20
N LEU A 853 -13.96 32.47 1.30
CA LEU A 853 -13.18 32.31 2.52
C LEU A 853 -14.15 32.07 3.66
N ARG A 854 -13.93 31.00 4.42
CA ARG A 854 -14.67 30.71 5.63
C ARG A 854 -13.70 30.80 6.81
N PRO A 855 -13.71 31.93 7.55
CA PRO A 855 -12.95 32.04 8.79
C PRO A 855 -13.33 30.92 9.75
N LEU A 856 -12.33 30.34 10.41
CA LEU A 856 -12.53 29.27 11.38
C LEU A 856 -12.36 29.83 12.80
N PRO A 857 -13.09 29.29 13.79
CA PRO A 857 -12.91 29.71 15.17
C PRO A 857 -11.45 29.48 15.61
N PRO A 858 -10.83 30.44 16.32
CA PRO A 858 -9.57 30.17 17.00
C PRO A 858 -9.76 29.04 18.01
N ARG A 859 -8.79 28.12 18.06
CA ARG A 859 -8.80 26.95 18.96
C ARG A 859 -8.45 27.31 20.39
#